data_AF-A0A6G4N9T0-F1
#
_entry.id   AF-A0A6G4N9T0-F1
#
_cell.length_a   1.000
_cell.length_b   1.000
_cell.length_c   1.000
_cell.angle_alpha   90.00
_cell.angle_beta   90.00
_cell.angle_gamma   90.00
#
_symmetry.space_group_name_H-M   'P 1'
#
loop_
_entity.id
_entity.type
_entity.pdbx_description
1 polymer ?
#
loop_
_entity_poly.entity_id
_entity_poly.type
_entity_poly.pdbx_seq_one_letter_code
_entity_poly.pdbx_strand_id
1 'polypeptide(L)'
;MEKKVHFKLHKVKKHWVTIAVTGLALGLSFAGFSYALAEEQPTPVNEATVEAIIKEDAIDVEAPASNEATTKPVENTAATASSEVATVSETPVASSEVASTETVSEKPSSEVTSTASSEAANSETTHSEVSATTSESVTTENSSPTTSDTDTPNSQVPSAENNITGGHYYSDEQGNWYYEDANGKKLTGDQTIDNVRVSFWEDGKQIKGPQIVNYKLYRYFDDNTGQLQTKRYLEYKGNWYYVDKDGIPLKGEQTIDRQEVYFDYDGTQVKGDFSEKYSGNLDKMHYYDPNTGARVRKEGLVQDKEGRTFFINNDGSKYTGTRMIDGNLYYFEIDSGVMQKGISIELEDGKTLPTSNKYGTPTNITRRYYFDSETGQLVKKQTIKEHDKWYYYGDDGNAIRPKDGETLINGQIVYLYSNGRQAKGELVLDNGVLRYYDPDSGARVVNTSLTINGMTYNFDENGIGKDAPNPNGYYSDEQGNWYYKNASGENLIGSQIIKGQRVFFRDNGQQVKGAYLDIYNDLKGYYDINTGNLVTNRYVEVNGNWYYVNKYGSPLKGAYIIDGQDVMFDPHDGKQIKGGFVRDPKFISKYYYMPKYYYDKDNGCKVTHAGFVNENDSTYYLDDKGQIVLGLQEINGDFYYFRPENTYKQYDIGEMLRDRFIYENNKVYYVDHSGKVLKNRFFERNGTWYYFTKDGTAATGEVEINGQKLYFDNPWGFQTKGRVAENGKFYDKDSGELVTNTFREGLTSVGSTIYGETIYAKDWYYLDREGRPLKGPQTLDYVKMYFFPNGAQVKGRFAPDGHYYDKDTGALVTNRYVHIYNWKFQDKYGNPVDNFFIQYPHNFILDPNDNTIPVDISHYPLSSKDFDCEDYFYYVDVNGDKVTGEQTIDNVPVYFHSDGKQAKGELITVDGKIHYYDANSGARLSNIDITIKGQTYHFDADGNGTLIS
;
A
#
# COMPACT_ATOMS: atom_id res chain seq x y z
N MET A 1 4.07 38.36 -23.38
CA MET A 1 3.52 39.72 -23.63
C MET A 1 2.56 40.05 -22.52
N GLU A 2 2.72 41.21 -21.86
CA GLU A 2 1.72 41.71 -20.92
C GLU A 2 0.43 42.09 -21.64
N LYS A 3 -0.73 41.85 -21.02
CA LYS A 3 -2.01 42.45 -21.46
C LYS A 3 -2.64 43.20 -20.29
N LYS A 4 -2.60 44.53 -20.38
CA LYS A 4 -3.05 45.45 -19.34
C LYS A 4 -4.56 45.30 -19.10
N VAL A 5 -4.95 45.13 -17.85
CA VAL A 5 -6.36 45.17 -17.42
C VAL A 5 -6.82 46.63 -17.32
N HIS A 6 -8.04 46.92 -17.75
CA HIS A 6 -8.67 48.23 -17.58
C HIS A 6 -10.03 48.07 -16.89
N PHE A 7 -10.09 48.45 -15.63
CA PHE A 7 -11.33 48.51 -14.86
C PHE A 7 -12.08 49.81 -15.14
N LYS A 8 -13.41 49.72 -15.33
CA LYS A 8 -14.32 50.85 -15.12
C LYS A 8 -15.21 50.54 -13.93
N LEU A 9 -15.12 51.37 -12.90
CA LEU A 9 -15.86 51.20 -11.64
C LEU A 9 -17.21 51.92 -11.72
N HIS A 10 -18.29 51.26 -11.33
CA HIS A 10 -19.56 51.92 -10.98
C HIS A 10 -20.04 51.40 -9.61
N LYS A 11 -20.60 52.29 -8.80
CA LYS A 11 -20.82 52.08 -7.35
C LYS A 11 -22.28 52.30 -6.99
N VAL A 12 -22.99 51.22 -6.63
CA VAL A 12 -24.33 51.29 -6.01
C VAL A 12 -24.37 50.39 -4.76
N LYS A 13 -25.21 50.79 -3.80
CA LYS A 13 -25.29 50.40 -2.39
C LYS A 13 -25.24 48.86 -2.11
N LYS A 14 -24.22 48.46 -1.35
CA LYS A 14 -24.17 47.33 -0.37
C LYS A 14 -25.08 46.11 -0.62
N HIS A 15 -24.59 45.09 -1.33
CA HIS A 15 -24.19 43.77 -0.82
C HIS A 15 -23.77 42.87 -2.01
N TRP A 16 -23.15 41.71 -1.74
CA TRP A 16 -22.59 40.81 -2.76
C TRP A 16 -23.29 39.45 -2.76
N VAL A 17 -23.57 38.92 -3.96
CA VAL A 17 -23.32 37.55 -4.46
C VAL A 17 -23.91 37.47 -5.87
N THR A 18 -23.37 36.63 -6.74
CA THR A 18 -23.82 36.51 -8.14
C THR A 18 -23.83 35.06 -8.59
N ILE A 19 -24.97 34.60 -9.10
CA ILE A 19 -25.09 33.34 -9.84
C ILE A 19 -24.82 33.64 -11.31
N ALA A 20 -24.01 32.81 -11.98
CA ALA A 20 -23.79 32.89 -13.41
C ALA A 20 -23.81 31.49 -14.04
N VAL A 21 -24.81 31.24 -14.88
CA VAL A 21 -24.85 30.10 -15.80
C VAL A 21 -24.44 30.59 -17.18
N THR A 22 -23.61 29.83 -17.89
CA THR A 22 -23.41 29.97 -19.33
C THR A 22 -23.50 28.59 -19.98
N GLY A 23 -24.41 28.44 -20.94
CA GLY A 23 -24.65 27.19 -21.66
C GLY A 23 -24.06 27.19 -23.07
N LEU A 24 -24.47 26.20 -23.87
CA LEU A 24 -24.08 26.04 -25.27
C LEU A 24 -25.29 25.50 -26.08
N ALA A 25 -25.40 25.86 -27.35
CA ALA A 25 -26.60 25.64 -28.16
C ALA A 25 -26.33 24.82 -29.44
N LEU A 26 -27.33 24.04 -29.84
CA LEU A 26 -27.57 23.48 -31.18
C LEU A 26 -29.09 23.39 -31.39
N GLY A 27 -29.58 23.21 -32.62
CA GLY A 27 -31.02 23.31 -32.92
C GLY A 27 -31.50 22.47 -34.11
N LEU A 28 -32.69 22.80 -34.63
CA LEU A 28 -33.55 22.03 -35.56
C LEU A 28 -34.36 20.92 -34.83
N SER A 29 -35.64 20.63 -35.14
CA SER A 29 -36.59 21.32 -36.03
C SER A 29 -38.06 20.85 -35.88
N PHE A 30 -39.00 21.74 -36.26
CA PHE A 30 -40.40 21.51 -36.72
C PHE A 30 -41.58 21.16 -35.76
N ALA A 31 -42.67 21.92 -35.98
CA ALA A 31 -44.11 21.61 -35.84
C ALA A 31 -44.79 21.43 -34.45
N GLY A 32 -46.02 21.94 -34.30
CA GLY A 32 -46.98 21.46 -33.26
C GLY A 32 -47.81 22.48 -32.46
N PHE A 33 -48.67 23.27 -33.11
CA PHE A 33 -49.83 24.03 -32.60
C PHE A 33 -50.33 23.89 -31.13
N SER A 34 -50.71 25.07 -30.56
CA SER A 34 -51.93 25.37 -29.76
C SER A 34 -51.90 25.59 -28.23
N TYR A 35 -52.42 26.77 -27.82
CA TYR A 35 -53.33 27.14 -26.70
C TYR A 35 -53.27 26.39 -25.34
N ALA A 36 -53.40 27.04 -24.17
CA ALA A 36 -53.44 28.48 -23.82
C ALA A 36 -53.31 28.68 -22.28
N LEU A 37 -53.08 29.93 -21.85
CA LEU A 37 -53.43 30.36 -20.48
C LEU A 37 -54.90 30.75 -20.40
N ALA A 38 -55.51 30.54 -19.23
CA ALA A 38 -56.63 31.31 -18.73
C ALA A 38 -56.49 31.44 -17.19
N GLU A 39 -56.71 32.64 -16.67
CA GLU A 39 -56.74 32.95 -15.24
C GLU A 39 -58.19 32.80 -14.73
N GLU A 40 -58.40 32.52 -13.44
CA GLU A 40 -59.49 33.18 -12.71
C GLU A 40 -59.34 33.21 -11.17
N GLN A 41 -59.87 34.28 -10.60
CA GLN A 41 -60.03 34.71 -9.20
C GLN A 41 -61.29 35.63 -9.21
N PRO A 42 -62.00 35.97 -8.10
CA PRO A 42 -61.74 35.67 -6.68
C PRO A 42 -62.98 35.34 -5.78
N THR A 43 -62.79 34.71 -4.60
CA THR A 43 -63.52 34.97 -3.30
C THR A 43 -65.07 34.82 -3.20
N PRO A 44 -65.73 35.02 -2.02
CA PRO A 44 -65.48 34.61 -0.61
C PRO A 44 -66.72 33.92 0.07
N VAL A 45 -66.65 33.62 1.40
CA VAL A 45 -67.65 33.96 2.48
C VAL A 45 -67.63 33.00 3.72
N ASN A 46 -67.47 33.62 4.91
CA ASN A 46 -67.82 33.31 6.32
C ASN A 46 -67.74 31.90 7.01
N GLU A 47 -67.04 31.89 8.16
CA GLU A 47 -67.48 31.64 9.57
C GLU A 47 -68.69 30.70 9.85
N ALA A 48 -68.75 29.85 10.91
CA ALA A 48 -68.07 29.88 12.23
C ALA A 48 -68.03 28.51 12.99
N THR A 49 -67.06 28.35 13.92
CA THR A 49 -67.03 27.65 15.26
C THR A 49 -67.97 26.46 15.59
N VAL A 50 -67.60 25.39 16.34
CA VAL A 50 -67.06 25.31 17.74
C VAL A 50 -66.41 23.91 18.08
N GLU A 51 -65.26 23.93 18.79
CA GLU A 51 -64.59 22.97 19.75
C GLU A 51 -64.46 21.41 19.62
N ALA A 52 -63.25 20.94 20.03
CA ALA A 52 -62.88 19.70 20.78
C ALA A 52 -63.03 18.30 20.10
N ILE A 53 -62.39 17.19 20.52
CA ILE A 53 -61.79 16.72 21.80
C ILE A 53 -60.43 15.98 21.59
N ILE A 54 -59.57 15.93 22.62
CA ILE A 54 -58.29 15.18 22.70
C ILE A 54 -58.47 13.86 23.49
N LYS A 55 -57.66 12.81 23.22
CA LYS A 55 -57.29 11.83 24.28
C LYS A 55 -55.95 11.11 24.09
N GLU A 56 -55.38 10.69 25.23
CA GLU A 56 -54.17 9.85 25.41
C GLU A 56 -54.61 8.36 25.47
N ASP A 57 -53.78 7.31 25.62
CA ASP A 57 -52.76 6.94 26.64
C ASP A 57 -51.69 6.02 25.97
N ALA A 58 -50.39 6.01 26.27
CA ALA A 58 -49.61 5.93 27.52
C ALA A 58 -49.39 4.49 28.06
N ILE A 59 -48.12 4.07 28.19
CA ILE A 59 -47.63 2.92 28.99
C ILE A 59 -46.25 3.31 29.57
N ASP A 60 -46.11 3.23 30.89
CA ASP A 60 -44.86 3.47 31.62
C ASP A 60 -44.08 2.18 31.92
N VAL A 61 -42.83 2.34 32.38
CA VAL A 61 -41.99 1.25 32.91
C VAL A 61 -41.43 1.68 34.26
N GLU A 62 -41.69 0.90 35.32
CA GLU A 62 -41.10 1.12 36.65
C GLU A 62 -40.65 -0.20 37.29
N ALA A 63 -39.77 -0.12 38.30
CA ALA A 63 -38.96 -1.23 38.80
C ALA A 63 -39.54 -1.93 40.05
N PRO A 64 -39.15 -3.20 40.33
CA PRO A 64 -39.53 -3.90 41.55
C PRO A 64 -38.42 -3.93 42.62
N ALA A 65 -38.82 -3.91 43.89
CA ALA A 65 -37.99 -4.27 45.05
C ALA A 65 -38.79 -5.09 46.07
N SER A 66 -38.11 -6.01 46.78
CA SER A 66 -38.43 -6.65 48.09
C SER A 66 -39.78 -6.34 48.76
N ASN A 67 -40.58 -7.29 49.31
CA ASN A 67 -40.18 -8.43 50.15
C ASN A 67 -41.37 -9.41 50.42
N GLU A 68 -41.07 -10.58 51.03
CA GLU A 68 -41.85 -11.41 52.01
C GLU A 68 -43.41 -11.57 51.93
N ALA A 69 -44.06 -12.70 52.27
CA ALA A 69 -43.65 -14.10 52.58
C ALA A 69 -44.89 -15.03 52.64
N THR A 70 -44.69 -16.36 52.75
CA THR A 70 -45.69 -17.43 53.09
C THR A 70 -46.82 -17.71 52.05
N THR A 71 -47.36 -18.93 51.84
CA THR A 71 -47.17 -20.26 52.48
C THR A 71 -47.37 -21.45 51.50
N LYS A 72 -46.91 -22.65 51.90
CA LYS A 72 -47.08 -24.02 51.32
C LYS A 72 -48.55 -24.53 51.27
N PRO A 73 -48.90 -25.75 50.76
CA PRO A 73 -48.09 -26.91 50.29
C PRO A 73 -48.54 -27.57 48.95
N VAL A 74 -48.10 -28.83 48.69
CA VAL A 74 -48.56 -29.82 47.66
C VAL A 74 -47.83 -29.70 46.29
N GLU A 75 -47.13 -30.71 45.74
CA GLU A 75 -46.65 -32.01 46.30
C GLU A 75 -45.43 -32.62 45.51
N ASN A 76 -45.43 -33.94 45.22
CA ASN A 76 -44.38 -34.76 44.58
C ASN A 76 -44.33 -34.62 43.03
N THR A 77 -43.32 -35.07 42.27
CA THR A 77 -42.50 -36.30 42.39
C THR A 77 -41.07 -36.16 41.82
N ALA A 78 -40.17 -37.06 42.25
CA ALA A 78 -38.71 -36.96 42.12
C ALA A 78 -38.07 -37.36 40.78
N ALA A 79 -36.84 -36.88 40.57
CA ALA A 79 -35.77 -37.58 39.84
C ALA A 79 -34.37 -37.24 40.41
N THR A 80 -33.65 -38.26 40.90
CA THR A 80 -32.21 -38.29 41.26
C THR A 80 -31.33 -38.44 40.01
N ALA A 81 -30.01 -38.15 39.92
CA ALA A 81 -28.96 -37.59 40.81
C ALA A 81 -28.05 -36.69 39.93
N SER A 82 -26.82 -36.21 40.23
CA SER A 82 -25.80 -36.38 41.30
C SER A 82 -25.04 -35.04 41.38
N SER A 83 -24.71 -34.44 42.52
CA SER A 83 -23.67 -34.81 43.52
C SER A 83 -22.27 -35.05 42.96
N GLU A 84 -21.37 -34.05 43.10
CA GLU A 84 -20.21 -34.12 44.01
C GLU A 84 -19.61 -32.72 44.31
N VAL A 85 -19.34 -32.40 45.58
CA VAL A 85 -18.58 -31.23 46.07
C VAL A 85 -17.93 -31.57 47.42
N ALA A 86 -16.60 -31.38 47.54
CA ALA A 86 -15.84 -31.31 48.79
C ALA A 86 -14.52 -30.54 48.49
N THR A 87 -14.17 -29.38 49.04
CA THR A 87 -14.00 -28.88 50.44
C THR A 87 -12.64 -29.20 51.09
N VAL A 88 -11.72 -28.22 51.00
CA VAL A 88 -10.83 -27.66 52.05
C VAL A 88 -10.25 -28.58 53.15
N SER A 89 -8.92 -28.62 53.34
CA SER A 89 -8.23 -28.14 54.58
C SER A 89 -6.73 -28.46 54.74
N GLU A 90 -6.02 -27.43 55.28
CA GLU A 90 -4.89 -27.46 56.25
C GLU A 90 -3.42 -27.83 55.91
N THR A 91 -2.55 -27.07 56.59
CA THR A 91 -1.08 -26.99 56.71
C THR A 91 -0.55 -27.95 57.82
N PRO A 92 0.78 -28.25 58.03
CA PRO A 92 1.81 -27.24 58.44
C PRO A 92 3.35 -27.49 58.26
N VAL A 93 4.08 -26.36 58.19
CA VAL A 93 5.36 -25.96 58.87
C VAL A 93 6.63 -26.87 58.90
N ALA A 94 7.75 -26.33 58.39
CA ALA A 94 9.14 -26.31 58.95
C ALA A 94 10.15 -25.75 57.90
N SER A 95 11.31 -25.11 58.19
CA SER A 95 11.89 -24.46 59.39
C SER A 95 13.20 -23.70 58.98
N SER A 96 13.59 -22.64 59.72
CA SER A 96 15.00 -22.14 59.97
C SER A 96 15.94 -21.71 58.80
N GLU A 97 16.91 -20.79 58.93
CA GLU A 97 17.22 -19.74 59.95
C GLU A 97 18.24 -18.68 59.41
N VAL A 98 18.25 -17.51 60.06
CA VAL A 98 19.35 -16.52 60.32
C VAL A 98 20.64 -16.50 59.45
N ALA A 99 20.96 -15.33 58.86
CA ALA A 99 22.21 -14.56 59.13
C ALA A 99 22.28 -13.21 58.38
N SER A 100 22.96 -12.22 58.96
CA SER A 100 23.21 -10.88 58.38
C SER A 100 24.69 -10.50 58.50
N THR A 101 25.24 -9.75 57.52
CA THR A 101 26.32 -8.77 57.73
C THR A 101 26.45 -7.81 56.54
N GLU A 102 26.61 -6.52 56.81
CA GLU A 102 27.10 -5.52 55.84
C GLU A 102 28.63 -5.44 55.85
N THR A 103 29.22 -4.84 54.80
CA THR A 103 30.34 -3.89 54.95
C THR A 103 30.20 -2.77 53.90
N VAL A 104 30.80 -1.61 54.15
CA VAL A 104 30.43 -0.32 53.51
C VAL A 104 31.69 0.45 53.08
N SER A 105 31.51 1.43 52.18
CA SER A 105 32.41 2.58 51.93
C SER A 105 33.63 2.33 51.01
N GLU A 106 34.23 3.33 50.32
CA GLU A 106 34.11 4.81 50.46
C GLU A 106 33.88 5.58 49.13
N LYS A 107 33.45 6.85 49.27
CA LYS A 107 33.60 7.99 48.32
C LYS A 107 35.05 8.56 48.40
N PRO A 108 35.48 9.69 47.77
CA PRO A 108 34.85 10.64 46.83
C PRO A 108 35.67 10.69 45.49
N SER A 109 35.65 11.68 44.58
CA SER A 109 34.98 13.01 44.44
C SER A 109 34.67 13.28 42.94
N SER A 110 33.68 14.10 42.57
CA SER A 110 33.80 15.54 42.19
C SER A 110 34.93 15.89 41.19
N GLU A 111 34.75 16.72 40.15
CA GLU A 111 33.52 17.38 39.61
C GLU A 111 33.80 18.08 38.23
N VAL A 112 32.72 18.39 37.49
CA VAL A 112 32.50 19.65 36.71
C VAL A 112 33.41 20.04 35.51
N THR A 113 32.77 20.08 34.31
CA THR A 113 33.04 20.93 33.11
C THR A 113 34.36 20.80 32.33
N SER A 114 34.48 21.28 31.08
CA SER A 114 33.59 21.44 29.89
C SER A 114 34.43 22.06 28.73
N THR A 115 33.82 22.36 27.57
CA THR A 115 34.43 23.06 26.40
C THR A 115 35.54 22.28 25.66
N ALA A 116 35.80 22.49 24.37
CA ALA A 116 34.97 23.00 23.26
C ALA A 116 35.60 22.58 21.91
N SER A 117 34.90 22.86 20.81
CA SER A 117 35.28 22.57 19.42
C SER A 117 36.64 23.11 18.97
N SER A 118 37.28 22.41 18.04
CA SER A 118 37.71 23.02 16.77
C SER A 118 37.86 21.99 15.64
N GLU A 119 37.66 22.43 14.40
CA GLU A 119 37.81 21.66 13.17
C GLU A 119 39.29 21.40 12.82
N ALA A 120 39.58 20.41 11.96
CA ALA A 120 40.27 20.66 10.68
C ALA A 120 40.49 19.40 9.81
N ALA A 121 40.27 19.57 8.50
CA ALA A 121 40.99 18.99 7.35
C ALA A 121 41.58 17.56 7.42
N ASN A 122 40.82 16.62 6.85
CA ASN A 122 41.20 15.73 5.73
C ASN A 122 42.70 15.60 5.35
N SER A 123 43.20 14.36 5.27
CA SER A 123 44.18 13.93 4.25
C SER A 123 44.13 12.41 4.05
N GLU A 124 44.31 11.96 2.81
CA GLU A 124 44.31 10.55 2.39
C GLU A 124 45.67 9.88 2.67
N THR A 125 45.72 8.55 2.88
CA THR A 125 46.62 7.65 2.10
C THR A 125 46.39 6.15 2.38
N THR A 126 46.08 5.42 1.30
CA THR A 126 46.54 4.06 0.89
C THR A 126 46.71 2.89 1.89
N HIS A 127 46.15 1.73 1.50
CA HIS A 127 46.78 0.39 1.34
C HIS A 127 48.08 0.06 2.12
N SER A 128 48.28 -1.15 2.67
CA SER A 128 47.79 -2.46 2.21
C SER A 128 47.91 -3.58 3.26
N GLU A 129 47.34 -4.74 2.93
CA GLU A 129 47.74 -6.15 3.25
C GLU A 129 48.62 -6.49 4.48
N VAL A 130 48.28 -7.59 5.17
CA VAL A 130 49.13 -8.82 5.26
C VAL A 130 48.22 -10.04 5.51
N SER A 131 48.47 -11.14 4.79
CA SER A 131 47.81 -12.45 4.98
C SER A 131 48.47 -13.28 6.08
N ALA A 132 47.71 -14.16 6.75
CA ALA A 132 48.26 -15.23 7.59
C ALA A 132 47.48 -16.55 7.40
N THR A 133 48.08 -17.48 6.67
CA THR A 133 47.55 -18.84 6.45
C THR A 133 48.03 -19.78 7.55
N THR A 134 47.14 -20.64 8.08
CA THR A 134 47.56 -21.95 8.62
C THR A 134 46.42 -22.95 8.56
N SER A 135 46.75 -24.20 8.25
CA SER A 135 45.81 -25.33 8.16
C SER A 135 46.23 -26.41 9.15
N GLU A 136 45.29 -27.07 9.83
CA GLU A 136 45.47 -28.44 10.30
C GLU A 136 44.12 -29.15 10.54
N SER A 137 44.13 -30.49 10.61
CA SER A 137 42.94 -31.34 10.46
C SER A 137 43.02 -32.63 11.29
N VAL A 138 41.88 -33.09 11.82
CA VAL A 138 41.57 -34.42 12.42
C VAL A 138 40.09 -34.32 12.89
N THR A 139 39.08 -35.00 12.33
CA THR A 139 38.65 -36.42 12.49
C THR A 139 38.37 -36.82 13.95
N THR A 140 37.26 -37.45 14.36
CA THR A 140 36.06 -37.99 13.65
C THR A 140 34.93 -38.29 14.66
N GLU A 141 33.81 -38.80 14.16
CA GLU A 141 32.71 -39.51 14.86
C GLU A 141 31.59 -38.68 15.53
N ASN A 142 30.33 -39.16 15.63
CA ASN A 142 29.38 -39.83 14.70
C ASN A 142 28.18 -40.36 15.50
N SER A 143 26.96 -39.87 15.26
CA SER A 143 25.74 -40.48 15.82
C SER A 143 24.46 -40.11 15.03
N SER A 144 24.22 -40.79 13.91
CA SER A 144 22.88 -41.07 13.34
C SER A 144 22.32 -42.37 13.98
N PRO A 145 21.11 -42.93 13.65
CA PRO A 145 20.11 -42.61 12.61
C PRO A 145 18.70 -42.29 13.23
N THR A 146 17.56 -42.14 12.54
CA THR A 146 16.82 -43.06 11.62
C THR A 146 15.62 -42.27 11.06
N THR A 147 15.52 -41.84 9.79
CA THR A 147 15.32 -42.54 8.49
C THR A 147 14.00 -43.28 8.30
N SER A 148 13.23 -42.90 7.27
CA SER A 148 12.33 -43.81 6.53
C SER A 148 12.01 -43.25 5.14
N ASP A 149 12.94 -43.46 4.22
CA ASP A 149 12.84 -43.10 2.78
C ASP A 149 12.16 -44.20 1.95
N THR A 150 11.68 -43.82 0.77
CA THR A 150 11.83 -44.58 -0.50
C THR A 150 11.77 -43.56 -1.66
N ASP A 151 12.88 -43.21 -2.31
CA ASP A 151 13.58 -43.93 -3.40
C ASP A 151 12.79 -44.03 -4.72
N THR A 152 13.39 -43.91 -5.91
CA THR A 152 14.81 -44.12 -6.30
C THR A 152 15.42 -42.98 -7.15
N PRO A 153 16.77 -42.88 -7.25
CA PRO A 153 17.47 -41.74 -7.86
C PRO A 153 17.92 -41.94 -9.32
N ASN A 154 18.29 -40.84 -9.99
CA ASN A 154 19.19 -40.84 -11.15
C ASN A 154 20.56 -40.28 -10.75
N SER A 155 21.65 -40.89 -11.21
CA SER A 155 23.02 -40.51 -10.86
C SER A 155 23.59 -39.53 -11.89
N GLN A 156 23.71 -38.26 -11.50
CA GLN A 156 24.65 -37.33 -12.15
C GLN A 156 25.72 -36.91 -11.15
N VAL A 157 26.98 -37.04 -11.58
CA VAL A 157 28.16 -36.55 -10.87
C VAL A 157 28.07 -35.02 -10.79
N PRO A 158 28.42 -34.39 -9.64
CA PRO A 158 28.51 -32.93 -9.58
C PRO A 158 29.51 -32.41 -10.62
N SER A 159 29.03 -31.62 -11.58
CA SER A 159 29.87 -30.94 -12.56
C SER A 159 30.92 -30.10 -11.82
N ALA A 160 32.20 -30.28 -12.15
CA ALA A 160 33.22 -29.34 -11.70
C ALA A 160 32.90 -27.94 -12.27
N GLU A 161 33.03 -26.89 -11.45
CA GLU A 161 33.02 -25.53 -11.98
C GLU A 161 34.22 -25.40 -12.93
N ASN A 162 33.96 -25.07 -14.20
CA ASN A 162 35.01 -24.84 -15.19
C ASN A 162 35.74 -23.54 -14.86
N ASN A 163 36.73 -23.61 -13.98
CA ASN A 163 37.60 -22.49 -13.68
C ASN A 163 38.46 -22.15 -14.92
N ILE A 164 38.20 -20.99 -15.51
CA ILE A 164 38.89 -20.51 -16.71
C ILE A 164 40.21 -19.86 -16.28
N THR A 165 41.31 -20.25 -16.94
CA THR A 165 42.67 -19.78 -16.64
C THR A 165 43.42 -19.52 -17.95
N GLY A 166 44.36 -18.58 -17.95
CA GLY A 166 45.24 -18.32 -19.11
C GLY A 166 44.65 -17.45 -20.24
N GLY A 167 43.49 -16.84 -20.02
CA GLY A 167 43.02 -15.68 -20.80
C GLY A 167 43.56 -14.36 -20.26
N HIS A 168 42.95 -13.24 -20.66
CA HIS A 168 43.32 -11.90 -20.18
C HIS A 168 42.14 -10.92 -20.12
N TYR A 169 42.23 -9.97 -19.19
CA TYR A 169 41.33 -8.83 -19.09
C TYR A 169 41.80 -7.66 -19.97
N TYR A 170 40.86 -6.92 -20.56
CA TYR A 170 41.10 -5.64 -21.23
C TYR A 170 39.94 -4.66 -21.00
N SER A 171 40.13 -3.40 -21.40
CA SER A 171 39.09 -2.36 -21.31
C SER A 171 38.97 -1.53 -22.58
N ASP A 172 37.77 -1.04 -22.89
CA ASP A 172 37.55 -0.08 -23.99
C ASP A 172 37.87 1.37 -23.59
N GLU A 173 37.80 2.29 -24.56
CA GLU A 173 38.00 3.74 -24.37
C GLU A 173 36.95 4.37 -23.43
N GLN A 174 35.84 3.68 -23.15
CA GLN A 174 34.79 4.11 -22.23
C GLN A 174 34.98 3.52 -20.82
N GLY A 175 36.03 2.71 -20.60
CA GLY A 175 36.37 2.11 -19.30
C GLY A 175 35.58 0.85 -18.96
N ASN A 176 34.79 0.29 -19.89
CA ASN A 176 34.14 -1.00 -19.66
C ASN A 176 35.19 -2.12 -19.75
N TRP A 177 35.09 -3.10 -18.86
CA TRP A 177 36.03 -4.23 -18.80
C TRP A 177 35.48 -5.46 -19.50
N TYR A 178 36.37 -6.27 -20.06
CA TYR A 178 36.07 -7.48 -20.81
C TYR A 178 37.11 -8.56 -20.48
N TYR A 179 36.83 -9.83 -20.77
CA TYR A 179 37.80 -10.92 -20.70
C TYR A 179 37.74 -11.77 -21.97
N GLU A 180 38.92 -12.10 -22.51
CA GLU A 180 39.12 -13.05 -23.59
C GLU A 180 39.90 -14.27 -23.10
N ASP A 181 39.40 -15.47 -23.41
CA ASP A 181 40.05 -16.73 -23.06
C ASP A 181 41.35 -16.97 -23.87
N ALA A 182 42.02 -18.09 -23.58
CA ALA A 182 43.27 -18.48 -24.26
C ALA A 182 43.13 -18.72 -25.78
N ASN A 183 41.91 -18.73 -26.33
CA ASN A 183 41.60 -18.85 -27.75
C ASN A 183 41.20 -17.51 -28.40
N GLY A 184 41.21 -16.41 -27.63
CA GLY A 184 40.71 -15.10 -28.07
C GLY A 184 39.18 -14.99 -28.04
N LYS A 185 38.48 -15.88 -27.31
CA LYS A 185 37.02 -15.84 -27.21
C LYS A 185 36.59 -14.98 -26.02
N LYS A 186 35.80 -13.94 -26.33
CA LYS A 186 35.16 -13.05 -25.35
C LYS A 186 34.14 -13.81 -24.49
N LEU A 187 34.17 -13.62 -23.17
CA LEU A 187 33.27 -14.30 -22.22
C LEU A 187 32.02 -13.49 -21.88
N THR A 188 30.94 -14.20 -21.53
CA THR A 188 29.60 -13.65 -21.18
C THR A 188 28.96 -14.45 -20.05
N GLY A 189 28.05 -13.84 -19.29
CA GLY A 189 27.32 -14.46 -18.17
C GLY A 189 28.15 -14.63 -16.89
N ASP A 190 27.61 -15.39 -15.92
CA ASP A 190 28.36 -15.81 -14.72
C ASP A 190 29.53 -16.71 -15.11
N GLN A 191 30.74 -16.38 -14.65
CA GLN A 191 31.98 -17.11 -14.95
C GLN A 191 32.86 -17.25 -13.70
N THR A 192 33.67 -18.32 -13.64
CA THR A 192 34.73 -18.46 -12.64
C THR A 192 36.07 -18.35 -13.36
N ILE A 193 36.83 -17.28 -13.11
CA ILE A 193 38.11 -16.96 -13.76
C ILE A 193 39.19 -16.91 -12.69
N ASP A 194 40.23 -17.73 -12.81
CA ASP A 194 41.31 -17.86 -11.82
C ASP A 194 40.80 -18.05 -10.35
N ASN A 195 39.68 -18.76 -10.21
CA ASN A 195 38.86 -19.00 -9.01
C ASN A 195 38.04 -17.81 -8.49
N VAL A 196 38.05 -16.68 -9.20
CA VAL A 196 37.21 -15.51 -8.93
C VAL A 196 35.89 -15.66 -9.68
N ARG A 197 34.77 -15.80 -8.95
CA ARG A 197 33.43 -15.68 -9.54
C ARG A 197 33.17 -14.24 -9.94
N VAL A 198 32.98 -14.00 -11.23
CA VAL A 198 32.58 -12.73 -11.83
C VAL A 198 31.32 -12.94 -12.67
N SER A 199 30.74 -11.86 -13.20
CA SER A 199 29.72 -11.97 -14.23
C SER A 199 29.97 -10.92 -15.31
N PHE A 200 29.52 -11.21 -16.52
CA PHE A 200 29.59 -10.31 -17.67
C PHE A 200 28.19 -10.20 -18.28
N TRP A 201 27.78 -8.99 -18.65
CA TRP A 201 26.65 -8.76 -19.54
C TRP A 201 26.87 -9.48 -20.88
N GLU A 202 25.82 -9.68 -21.66
CA GLU A 202 25.88 -10.55 -22.85
C GLU A 202 26.64 -9.93 -24.03
N ASP A 203 26.90 -8.61 -24.01
CA ASP A 203 27.86 -7.94 -24.89
C ASP A 203 29.33 -8.13 -24.44
N GLY A 204 29.54 -8.88 -23.36
CA GLY A 204 30.81 -9.18 -22.71
C GLY A 204 31.26 -8.16 -21.67
N LYS A 205 30.55 -7.05 -21.43
CA LYS A 205 30.95 -6.07 -20.41
C LYS A 205 30.88 -6.67 -19.01
N GLN A 206 31.95 -6.60 -18.25
CA GLN A 206 31.99 -7.10 -16.88
C GLN A 206 31.00 -6.34 -15.99
N ILE A 207 30.20 -7.07 -15.22
CA ILE A 207 29.32 -6.48 -14.20
C ILE A 207 30.19 -6.05 -13.02
N LYS A 208 30.13 -4.77 -12.67
CA LYS A 208 30.76 -4.17 -11.49
C LYS A 208 29.72 -3.36 -10.72
N GLY A 209 29.80 -3.38 -9.40
CA GLY A 209 28.84 -2.73 -8.52
C GLY A 209 27.48 -3.45 -8.38
N PRO A 210 26.43 -2.74 -7.96
CA PRO A 210 25.12 -3.31 -7.59
C PRO A 210 24.24 -3.65 -8.80
N GLN A 211 23.86 -4.92 -8.94
CA GLN A 211 22.87 -5.37 -9.93
C GLN A 211 21.45 -5.19 -9.37
N ILE A 212 20.67 -4.28 -9.97
CA ILE A 212 19.32 -3.93 -9.54
C ILE A 212 18.28 -4.58 -10.45
N VAL A 213 17.30 -5.29 -9.87
CA VAL A 213 16.17 -5.92 -10.58
C VAL A 213 14.88 -5.54 -9.86
N ASN A 214 13.85 -5.10 -10.60
CA ASN A 214 12.56 -4.65 -10.05
C ASN A 214 12.71 -3.63 -8.89
N TYR A 215 13.61 -2.66 -9.07
CA TYR A 215 13.99 -1.62 -8.09
C TYR A 215 14.62 -2.12 -6.77
N LYS A 216 14.97 -3.41 -6.68
CA LYS A 216 15.64 -4.02 -5.51
C LYS A 216 17.04 -4.50 -5.87
N LEU A 217 17.94 -4.57 -4.88
CA LEU A 217 19.23 -5.21 -5.05
C LEU A 217 19.02 -6.72 -5.28
N TYR A 218 19.62 -7.26 -6.35
CA TYR A 218 19.54 -8.68 -6.69
C TYR A 218 20.87 -9.40 -6.41
N ARG A 219 21.98 -8.78 -6.82
CA ARG A 219 23.36 -9.21 -6.55
C ARG A 219 24.26 -7.97 -6.42
N TYR A 220 25.45 -8.16 -5.85
CA TYR A 220 26.49 -7.13 -5.81
C TYR A 220 27.81 -7.69 -6.30
N PHE A 221 28.45 -6.98 -7.23
CA PHE A 221 29.79 -7.27 -7.73
C PHE A 221 30.73 -6.16 -7.24
N ASP A 222 31.99 -6.49 -6.91
CA ASP A 222 32.96 -5.48 -6.47
C ASP A 222 33.17 -4.42 -7.56
N ASP A 223 33.10 -3.13 -7.20
CA ASP A 223 33.14 -2.02 -8.16
C ASP A 223 34.45 -1.91 -8.94
N ASN A 224 35.55 -2.46 -8.40
CA ASN A 224 36.88 -2.41 -9.01
C ASN A 224 37.18 -3.65 -9.85
N THR A 225 36.92 -4.84 -9.29
CA THR A 225 37.34 -6.15 -9.83
C THR A 225 36.21 -6.92 -10.51
N GLY A 226 34.94 -6.58 -10.26
CA GLY A 226 33.77 -7.33 -10.73
C GLY A 226 33.55 -8.68 -10.05
N GLN A 227 34.20 -8.94 -8.92
CA GLN A 227 34.00 -10.16 -8.14
C GLN A 227 32.61 -10.19 -7.47
N LEU A 228 31.83 -11.25 -7.69
CA LEU A 228 30.54 -11.48 -7.04
C LEU A 228 30.74 -11.58 -5.52
N GLN A 229 30.07 -10.70 -4.78
CA GLN A 229 30.06 -10.71 -3.33
C GLN A 229 29.14 -11.83 -2.83
N THR A 230 29.64 -12.70 -1.95
CA THR A 230 28.89 -13.83 -1.38
C THR A 230 29.24 -14.01 0.10
N LYS A 231 28.30 -14.55 0.89
CA LYS A 231 28.43 -14.85 2.33
C LYS A 231 29.03 -13.70 3.15
N ARG A 232 28.51 -12.48 2.95
CA ARG A 232 28.98 -11.28 3.66
C ARG A 232 27.91 -10.20 3.76
N TYR A 233 28.12 -9.30 4.71
CA TYR A 233 27.48 -7.99 4.73
C TYR A 233 28.01 -7.11 3.59
N LEU A 234 27.14 -6.25 3.08
CA LEU A 234 27.47 -5.15 2.17
C LEU A 234 26.59 -3.94 2.50
N GLU A 235 27.09 -2.74 2.20
CA GLU A 235 26.30 -1.50 2.29
C GLU A 235 26.01 -0.97 0.88
N TYR A 236 24.77 -0.58 0.63
CA TYR A 236 24.37 0.11 -0.61
C TYR A 236 23.38 1.23 -0.28
N LYS A 237 23.76 2.48 -0.62
CA LYS A 237 22.95 3.70 -0.37
C LYS A 237 22.50 3.87 1.09
N GLY A 238 23.36 3.53 2.07
CA GLY A 238 23.05 3.61 3.50
C GLY A 238 22.26 2.42 4.06
N ASN A 239 21.81 1.51 3.20
CA ASN A 239 21.13 0.28 3.59
C ASN A 239 22.14 -0.88 3.65
N TRP A 240 22.05 -1.67 4.73
CA TRP A 240 22.86 -2.88 4.89
C TRP A 240 22.10 -4.10 4.38
N TYR A 241 22.80 -5.00 3.71
CA TYR A 241 22.28 -6.29 3.21
C TYR A 241 23.28 -7.39 3.62
N TYR A 242 22.82 -8.63 3.77
CA TYR A 242 23.70 -9.79 3.78
C TYR A 242 23.36 -10.71 2.61
N VAL A 243 24.37 -11.05 1.81
CA VAL A 243 24.23 -11.91 0.64
C VAL A 243 24.63 -13.35 0.93
N ASP A 244 23.87 -14.29 0.37
CA ASP A 244 24.07 -15.72 0.55
C ASP A 244 25.25 -16.29 -0.27
N LYS A 245 25.27 -17.62 -0.47
CA LYS A 245 26.31 -18.30 -1.26
C LYS A 245 26.27 -18.03 -2.77
N ASP A 246 25.16 -17.50 -3.29
CA ASP A 246 24.91 -17.22 -4.72
C ASP A 246 24.81 -15.71 -5.01
N GLY A 247 25.06 -14.88 -3.98
CA GLY A 247 25.07 -13.43 -4.04
C GLY A 247 23.72 -12.77 -3.80
N ILE A 248 22.71 -13.53 -3.34
CA ILE A 248 21.32 -13.05 -3.19
C ILE A 248 21.08 -12.51 -1.77
N PRO A 249 20.48 -11.31 -1.59
CA PRO A 249 20.14 -10.78 -0.27
C PRO A 249 19.14 -11.64 0.52
N LEU A 250 19.50 -11.93 1.78
CA LEU A 250 18.66 -12.65 2.74
C LEU A 250 17.45 -11.81 3.24
N LYS A 251 16.46 -12.49 3.82
CA LYS A 251 15.18 -11.92 4.28
C LYS A 251 14.69 -12.61 5.57
N GLY A 252 13.86 -11.91 6.35
CA GLY A 252 13.34 -12.38 7.63
C GLY A 252 14.38 -12.40 8.74
N GLU A 253 14.07 -13.08 9.84
CA GLU A 253 15.01 -13.35 10.94
C GLU A 253 16.07 -14.37 10.48
N GLN A 254 17.35 -14.08 10.73
CA GLN A 254 18.51 -14.84 10.28
C GLN A 254 19.54 -14.92 11.42
N THR A 255 20.36 -15.98 11.45
CA THR A 255 21.50 -16.09 12.36
C THR A 255 22.81 -16.08 11.57
N ILE A 256 23.58 -14.99 11.69
CA ILE A 256 24.84 -14.76 10.99
C ILE A 256 25.92 -14.53 12.04
N ASP A 257 27.03 -15.28 11.99
CA ASP A 257 28.15 -15.18 12.95
C ASP A 257 27.71 -15.20 14.43
N ARG A 258 26.67 -16.00 14.72
CA ARG A 258 25.98 -16.13 16.02
C ARG A 258 25.19 -14.90 16.49
N GLN A 259 25.03 -13.89 15.65
CA GLN A 259 24.11 -12.76 15.85
C GLN A 259 22.77 -13.06 15.18
N GLU A 260 21.68 -12.94 15.93
CA GLU A 260 20.33 -12.92 15.38
C GLU A 260 20.07 -11.52 14.80
N VAL A 261 19.73 -11.45 13.52
CA VAL A 261 19.48 -10.19 12.78
C VAL A 261 18.21 -10.33 11.95
N TYR A 262 17.63 -9.22 11.50
CA TYR A 262 16.42 -9.25 10.67
C TYR A 262 16.59 -8.42 9.39
N PHE A 263 16.09 -8.94 8.26
CA PHE A 263 16.08 -8.27 6.97
C PHE A 263 14.64 -8.14 6.44
N ASP A 264 14.25 -6.96 5.97
CA ASP A 264 12.92 -6.71 5.42
C ASP A 264 12.66 -7.38 4.06
N TYR A 265 11.43 -7.29 3.55
CA TYR A 265 10.98 -7.94 2.30
C TYR A 265 11.75 -7.52 1.02
N ASP A 266 12.53 -6.45 1.10
CA ASP A 266 13.46 -5.96 0.07
C ASP A 266 14.91 -6.45 0.26
N GLY A 267 15.23 -7.04 1.42
CA GLY A 267 16.56 -7.50 1.83
C GLY A 267 17.30 -6.54 2.77
N THR A 268 16.73 -5.38 3.11
CA THR A 268 17.39 -4.35 3.93
C THR A 268 17.42 -4.75 5.41
N GLN A 269 18.58 -4.66 6.07
CA GLN A 269 18.74 -4.99 7.49
C GLN A 269 18.03 -3.97 8.40
N VAL A 270 17.26 -4.48 9.37
CA VAL A 270 16.70 -3.69 10.45
C VAL A 270 17.78 -3.40 11.49
N LYS A 271 18.04 -2.10 11.73
CA LYS A 271 19.02 -1.58 12.69
C LYS A 271 18.43 -0.34 13.35
N GLY A 272 18.43 -0.27 14.68
CA GLY A 272 17.87 0.85 15.44
C GLY A 272 16.34 0.94 15.38
N ASP A 273 15.66 -0.18 15.14
CA ASP A 273 14.21 -0.25 14.95
C ASP A 273 13.69 -1.68 15.24
N PHE A 274 12.39 -1.88 15.12
CA PHE A 274 11.71 -3.15 15.36
C PHE A 274 11.38 -3.91 14.05
N SER A 275 11.35 -5.24 14.11
CA SER A 275 10.86 -6.09 13.01
C SER A 275 9.35 -5.93 12.76
N GLU A 276 8.95 -6.10 11.49
CA GLU A 276 7.56 -6.15 10.98
C GLU A 276 6.60 -5.01 11.42
N LYS A 277 6.73 -3.83 10.79
CA LYS A 277 5.89 -2.64 11.06
C LYS A 277 4.36 -2.81 10.81
N TYR A 278 3.89 -3.99 10.39
CA TYR A 278 2.49 -4.29 10.04
C TYR A 278 1.87 -5.48 10.80
N SER A 279 2.59 -6.17 11.68
CA SER A 279 2.13 -7.44 12.28
C SER A 279 0.96 -7.29 13.26
N GLY A 280 0.72 -6.08 13.80
CA GLY A 280 -0.35 -5.79 14.77
C GLY A 280 -0.25 -6.51 16.12
N ASN A 281 0.84 -7.23 16.34
CA ASN A 281 1.10 -8.08 17.50
C ASN A 281 2.46 -7.66 18.09
N LEU A 282 2.43 -6.84 19.14
CA LEU A 282 3.61 -6.17 19.70
C LEU A 282 4.64 -7.19 20.26
N ASP A 283 4.16 -8.31 20.79
CA ASP A 283 4.96 -9.40 21.35
C ASP A 283 5.88 -10.08 20.31
N LYS A 284 5.58 -9.93 19.00
CA LYS A 284 6.40 -10.43 17.89
C LYS A 284 7.38 -9.40 17.31
N MET A 285 7.25 -8.13 17.69
CA MET A 285 8.10 -7.05 17.18
C MET A 285 9.35 -6.93 18.06
N HIS A 286 10.49 -7.44 17.59
CA HIS A 286 11.75 -7.42 18.33
C HIS A 286 12.64 -6.26 17.91
N TYR A 287 13.37 -5.65 18.84
CA TYR A 287 14.29 -4.54 18.58
C TYR A 287 15.70 -5.02 18.19
N TYR A 288 16.30 -4.35 17.20
CA TYR A 288 17.64 -4.63 16.70
C TYR A 288 18.56 -3.42 16.90
N ASP A 289 19.78 -3.65 17.41
CA ASP A 289 20.73 -2.60 17.79
C ASP A 289 21.12 -1.69 16.61
N PRO A 290 21.22 -0.36 16.79
CA PRO A 290 21.52 0.58 15.70
C PRO A 290 22.89 0.37 15.04
N ASN A 291 23.90 -0.12 15.76
CA ASN A 291 25.27 -0.22 15.26
C ASN A 291 25.50 -1.54 14.51
N THR A 292 25.09 -2.64 15.13
CA THR A 292 25.31 -4.03 14.69
C THR A 292 24.13 -4.58 13.90
N GLY A 293 22.90 -4.18 14.22
CA GLY A 293 21.68 -4.82 13.73
C GLY A 293 21.38 -6.17 14.40
N ALA A 294 22.03 -6.48 15.52
CA ALA A 294 21.77 -7.67 16.33
C ALA A 294 20.55 -7.49 17.24
N ARG A 295 19.77 -8.55 17.42
CA ARG A 295 18.58 -8.60 18.29
C ARG A 295 18.96 -8.32 19.75
N VAL A 296 18.34 -7.32 20.37
CA VAL A 296 18.69 -6.91 21.74
C VAL A 296 18.00 -7.79 22.76
N ARG A 297 18.68 -8.87 23.19
CA ARG A 297 18.21 -9.78 24.26
C ARG A 297 18.54 -9.27 25.66
N LYS A 298 18.02 -8.10 26.01
CA LYS A 298 18.17 -7.48 27.34
C LYS A 298 17.05 -6.48 27.57
N GLU A 299 16.37 -6.55 28.72
CA GLU A 299 15.39 -5.52 29.07
C GLU A 299 16.02 -4.13 29.28
N GLY A 300 15.31 -3.07 28.90
CA GLY A 300 15.80 -1.71 28.99
C GLY A 300 15.07 -0.72 28.09
N LEU A 301 15.52 0.53 28.12
CA LEU A 301 15.04 1.60 27.23
C LEU A 301 15.77 1.55 25.88
N VAL A 302 15.02 1.71 24.79
CA VAL A 302 15.53 1.83 23.42
C VAL A 302 14.78 2.95 22.68
N GLN A 303 15.34 3.42 21.55
CA GLN A 303 14.69 4.39 20.67
C GLN A 303 14.63 3.85 19.24
N ASP A 304 13.52 4.09 18.54
CA ASP A 304 13.41 3.78 17.12
C ASP A 304 14.03 4.87 16.23
N LYS A 305 14.05 4.65 14.91
CA LYS A 305 14.52 5.62 13.90
C LYS A 305 13.73 6.94 13.87
N GLU A 306 12.55 6.99 14.49
CA GLU A 306 11.71 8.19 14.62
C GLU A 306 11.98 8.91 15.96
N GLY A 307 12.91 8.44 16.79
CA GLY A 307 13.28 8.99 18.09
C GLY A 307 12.30 8.68 19.22
N ARG A 308 11.28 7.83 18.97
CA ARG A 308 10.31 7.43 19.99
C ARG A 308 10.97 6.47 20.96
N THR A 309 10.72 6.65 22.26
CA THR A 309 11.30 5.82 23.32
C THR A 309 10.35 4.68 23.68
N PHE A 310 10.90 3.47 23.82
CA PHE A 310 10.20 2.24 24.21
C PHE A 310 10.95 1.55 25.35
N PHE A 311 10.26 0.70 26.10
CA PHE A 311 10.91 -0.32 26.93
C PHE A 311 10.76 -1.68 26.23
N ILE A 312 11.81 -2.50 26.27
CA ILE A 312 11.81 -3.86 25.73
C ILE A 312 11.96 -4.91 26.82
N ASN A 313 11.43 -6.10 26.55
CA ASN A 313 11.60 -7.30 27.37
C ASN A 313 12.96 -7.97 27.10
N ASN A 314 13.32 -8.99 27.89
CA ASN A 314 14.61 -9.69 27.76
C ASN A 314 14.80 -10.49 26.45
N ASP A 315 13.75 -10.68 25.66
CA ASP A 315 13.82 -11.27 24.31
C ASP A 315 13.86 -10.22 23.18
N GLY A 316 13.81 -8.93 23.52
CA GLY A 316 13.77 -7.80 22.61
C GLY A 316 12.37 -7.35 22.19
N SER A 317 11.30 -8.03 22.61
CA SER A 317 9.91 -7.65 22.30
C SER A 317 9.50 -6.36 23.03
N LYS A 318 8.45 -5.66 22.55
CA LYS A 318 7.95 -4.44 23.21
C LYS A 318 7.29 -4.74 24.56
N TYR A 319 7.50 -3.85 25.52
CA TYR A 319 6.74 -3.80 26.77
C TYR A 319 5.62 -2.75 26.71
N THR A 320 4.51 -3.01 27.39
CA THR A 320 3.38 -2.08 27.54
C THR A 320 2.90 -2.00 29.00
N GLY A 321 2.32 -0.86 29.39
CA GLY A 321 1.94 -0.56 30.77
C GLY A 321 3.00 0.22 31.55
N THR A 322 2.88 0.25 32.87
CA THR A 322 3.77 0.99 33.76
C THR A 322 4.98 0.18 34.22
N ARG A 323 6.18 0.75 34.06
CA ARG A 323 7.45 0.12 34.45
C ARG A 323 8.23 1.04 35.38
N MET A 324 8.81 0.46 36.44
CA MET A 324 9.83 1.12 37.26
C MET A 324 11.20 1.00 36.57
N ILE A 325 11.87 2.14 36.36
CA ILE A 325 13.19 2.26 35.74
C ILE A 325 13.98 3.27 36.58
N ASP A 326 15.13 2.86 37.11
CA ASP A 326 16.03 3.69 37.95
C ASP A 326 15.32 4.49 39.06
N GLY A 327 14.36 3.84 39.74
CA GLY A 327 13.57 4.41 40.84
C GLY A 327 12.38 5.28 40.43
N ASN A 328 12.19 5.53 39.13
CA ASN A 328 11.09 6.32 38.57
C ASN A 328 10.09 5.42 37.86
N LEU A 329 8.79 5.75 37.95
CA LEU A 329 7.75 5.04 37.19
C LEU A 329 7.53 5.77 35.86
N TYR A 330 7.42 5.00 34.78
CA TYR A 330 7.09 5.44 33.42
C TYR A 330 5.87 4.67 32.90
N TYR A 331 5.18 5.16 31.87
CA TYR A 331 4.09 4.46 31.19
C TYR A 331 4.34 4.32 29.69
N PHE A 332 4.16 3.11 29.18
CA PHE A 332 4.27 2.73 27.77
C PHE A 332 2.88 2.34 27.26
N GLU A 333 2.43 2.97 26.18
CA GLU A 333 1.06 2.83 25.67
C GLU A 333 0.71 1.40 25.23
N ILE A 334 -0.52 0.97 25.50
CA ILE A 334 -0.99 -0.41 25.28
C ILE A 334 -0.97 -0.86 23.80
N ASP A 335 -1.30 0.03 22.87
CA ASP A 335 -1.42 -0.30 21.45
C ASP A 335 -0.12 -0.10 20.64
N SER A 336 0.89 0.56 21.21
CA SER A 336 2.12 0.94 20.49
C SER A 336 3.44 0.61 21.21
N GLY A 337 3.44 0.52 22.54
CA GLY A 337 4.64 0.46 23.37
C GLY A 337 5.40 1.78 23.53
N VAL A 338 4.90 2.90 22.99
CA VAL A 338 5.58 4.21 23.06
C VAL A 338 5.46 4.80 24.47
N MET A 339 6.59 5.27 25.01
CA MET A 339 6.66 5.98 26.30
C MET A 339 5.91 7.31 26.22
N GLN A 340 4.89 7.47 27.05
CA GLN A 340 4.04 8.67 27.06
C GLN A 340 4.61 9.77 27.97
N LYS A 341 4.28 11.02 27.66
CA LYS A 341 4.68 12.22 28.41
C LYS A 341 3.54 13.21 28.50
N GLY A 342 3.44 13.92 29.62
CA GLY A 342 2.48 15.01 29.83
C GLY A 342 1.03 14.55 30.04
N ILE A 343 0.80 13.27 30.31
CA ILE A 343 -0.54 12.67 30.45
C ILE A 343 -0.82 12.19 31.87
N SER A 344 -2.10 12.18 32.25
CA SER A 344 -2.60 11.44 33.41
C SER A 344 -3.15 10.07 33.00
N ILE A 345 -2.91 9.03 33.80
CA ILE A 345 -3.60 7.74 33.69
C ILE A 345 -4.31 7.37 35.00
N GLU A 346 -5.33 6.54 34.89
CA GLU A 346 -6.11 6.04 36.03
C GLU A 346 -5.99 4.50 36.09
N LEU A 347 -5.71 3.98 37.28
CA LEU A 347 -5.35 2.58 37.52
C LEU A 347 -6.12 2.01 38.74
N GLU A 348 -6.29 0.69 38.72
CA GLU A 348 -6.62 -0.09 39.92
C GLU A 348 -5.34 -0.47 40.67
N ASP A 349 -5.41 -0.50 42.01
CA ASP A 349 -4.29 -0.84 42.89
C ASP A 349 -3.62 -2.17 42.51
N GLY A 350 -2.31 -2.13 42.28
CA GLY A 350 -1.51 -3.29 41.87
C GLY A 350 -1.59 -3.66 40.37
N LYS A 351 -2.32 -2.92 39.53
CA LYS A 351 -2.27 -3.08 38.07
C LYS A 351 -1.14 -2.24 37.45
N THR A 352 -0.51 -2.79 36.40
CA THR A 352 0.43 -2.06 35.54
C THR A 352 -0.24 -1.44 34.31
N LEU A 353 -1.45 -1.87 33.96
CA LEU A 353 -2.20 -1.42 32.77
C LEU A 353 -3.52 -0.75 33.19
N PRO A 354 -3.95 0.34 32.52
CA PRO A 354 -5.30 0.86 32.67
C PRO A 354 -6.31 -0.14 32.10
N THR A 355 -7.37 -0.42 32.85
CA THR A 355 -8.35 -1.46 32.49
C THR A 355 -9.36 -0.96 31.46
N SER A 356 -8.98 -0.99 30.18
CA SER A 356 -9.85 -0.68 29.04
C SER A 356 -10.66 -1.91 28.61
N ASN A 357 -11.77 -2.20 29.29
CA ASN A 357 -12.76 -3.14 28.76
C ASN A 357 -13.63 -2.46 27.70
N LYS A 358 -13.92 -3.17 26.60
CA LYS A 358 -14.75 -2.68 25.48
C LYS A 358 -16.19 -2.33 25.87
N TYR A 359 -16.63 -2.76 27.06
CA TYR A 359 -17.83 -2.30 27.75
C TYR A 359 -17.55 -2.23 29.26
N GLY A 360 -17.87 -1.09 29.88
CA GLY A 360 -17.83 -0.91 31.34
C GLY A 360 -16.84 0.16 31.82
N THR A 361 -17.38 1.22 32.43
CA THR A 361 -16.61 2.24 33.16
C THR A 361 -15.84 1.60 34.33
N PRO A 362 -14.57 1.94 34.57
CA PRO A 362 -13.82 1.38 35.71
C PRO A 362 -14.47 1.72 37.05
N THR A 363 -14.87 0.69 37.81
CA THR A 363 -15.63 0.87 39.07
C THR A 363 -14.75 1.09 40.31
N ASN A 364 -13.45 0.82 40.24
CA ASN A 364 -12.49 0.96 41.34
C ASN A 364 -11.22 1.75 40.93
N ILE A 365 -11.39 2.96 40.38
CA ILE A 365 -10.27 3.88 40.17
C ILE A 365 -9.67 4.24 41.53
N THR A 366 -8.54 3.63 41.86
CA THR A 366 -7.89 3.73 43.18
C THR A 366 -6.61 4.57 43.09
N ARG A 367 -5.98 4.62 41.91
CA ARG A 367 -4.86 5.51 41.61
C ARG A 367 -5.12 6.40 40.40
N ARG A 368 -4.67 7.65 40.49
CA ARG A 368 -4.47 8.56 39.35
C ARG A 368 -3.02 9.02 39.41
N TYR A 369 -2.31 8.84 38.32
CA TYR A 369 -0.89 9.18 38.15
C TYR A 369 -0.75 10.20 37.03
N TYR A 370 0.22 11.11 37.13
CA TYR A 370 0.62 12.01 36.04
C TYR A 370 2.10 11.80 35.69
N PHE A 371 2.38 11.66 34.40
CA PHE A 371 3.73 11.55 33.86
C PHE A 371 4.14 12.89 33.27
N ASP A 372 5.28 13.41 33.71
CA ASP A 372 5.81 14.72 33.34
C ASP A 372 5.94 14.92 31.81
N SER A 373 5.73 16.15 31.33
CA SER A 373 5.73 16.50 29.91
C SER A 373 7.10 16.49 29.25
N GLU A 374 8.18 16.71 30.01
CA GLU A 374 9.54 16.76 29.46
C GLU A 374 10.25 15.41 29.58
N THR A 375 10.13 14.75 30.73
CA THR A 375 10.86 13.52 31.09
C THR A 375 10.03 12.24 30.92
N GLY A 376 8.71 12.29 31.10
CA GLY A 376 7.84 11.12 31.21
C GLY A 376 7.88 10.41 32.58
N GLN A 377 8.52 11.00 33.59
CA GLN A 377 8.59 10.44 34.94
C GLN A 377 7.29 10.70 35.73
N LEU A 378 6.89 9.75 36.57
CA LEU A 378 5.79 9.92 37.53
C LEU A 378 6.07 11.10 38.49
N VAL A 379 5.22 12.11 38.43
CA VAL A 379 5.29 13.28 39.29
C VAL A 379 4.93 12.95 40.74
N LYS A 380 5.67 13.53 41.69
CA LYS A 380 5.51 13.37 43.14
C LYS A 380 5.71 14.71 43.85
N LYS A 381 4.96 14.93 44.94
CA LYS A 381 5.02 16.12 45.81
C LYS A 381 4.78 17.47 45.12
N GLN A 382 4.02 17.50 44.03
CA GLN A 382 3.82 18.69 43.19
C GLN A 382 2.36 18.90 42.83
N THR A 383 1.98 20.17 42.65
CA THR A 383 0.69 20.56 42.08
C THR A 383 0.83 20.75 40.57
N ILE A 384 0.10 19.97 39.78
CA ILE A 384 0.10 20.01 38.31
C ILE A 384 -1.21 20.63 37.83
N LYS A 385 -1.17 21.34 36.69
CA LYS A 385 -2.34 21.92 36.02
C LYS A 385 -2.67 21.12 34.76
N GLU A 386 -3.72 20.32 34.82
CA GLU A 386 -4.22 19.46 33.74
C GLU A 386 -5.54 20.02 33.19
N HIS A 387 -5.58 20.43 31.92
CA HIS A 387 -6.79 20.95 31.26
C HIS A 387 -7.60 21.95 32.13
N ASP A 388 -6.90 23.01 32.58
CA ASP A 388 -7.39 24.06 33.49
C ASP A 388 -7.84 23.63 34.90
N LYS A 389 -7.54 22.41 35.33
CA LYS A 389 -7.79 21.89 36.68
C LYS A 389 -6.46 21.63 37.40
N TRP A 390 -6.39 21.95 38.69
CA TRP A 390 -5.20 21.71 39.51
C TRP A 390 -5.35 20.40 40.30
N TYR A 391 -4.30 19.59 40.35
CA TYR A 391 -4.23 18.33 41.10
C TYR A 391 -2.91 18.26 41.87
N TYR A 392 -2.90 17.76 43.11
CA TYR A 392 -1.68 17.52 43.87
C TYR A 392 -1.35 16.03 43.96
N TYR A 393 -0.16 15.66 43.52
CA TYR A 393 0.36 14.30 43.53
C TYR A 393 1.25 14.06 44.75
N GLY A 394 0.97 13.01 45.52
CA GLY A 394 1.59 12.74 46.83
C GLY A 394 2.99 12.11 46.77
N ASP A 395 3.44 11.56 47.91
CA ASP A 395 4.72 10.86 48.08
C ASP A 395 4.85 9.61 47.19
N ASP A 396 3.76 8.88 46.99
CA ASP A 396 3.67 7.72 46.11
C ASP A 396 3.44 8.09 44.63
N GLY A 397 3.12 9.35 44.35
CA GLY A 397 2.73 9.88 43.04
C GLY A 397 1.26 9.70 42.69
N ASN A 398 0.40 9.29 43.64
CA ASN A 398 -1.05 9.25 43.46
C ASN A 398 -1.66 10.64 43.74
N ALA A 399 -2.65 11.06 42.96
CA ALA A 399 -3.39 12.30 43.25
C ALA A 399 -4.12 12.19 44.59
N ILE A 400 -3.89 13.12 45.52
CA ILE A 400 -4.47 13.08 46.86
C ILE A 400 -5.99 13.35 46.78
N ARG A 401 -6.76 12.50 47.46
CA ARG A 401 -8.24 12.57 47.55
C ARG A 401 -8.65 12.42 49.03
N PRO A 402 -8.67 13.52 49.81
CA PRO A 402 -9.08 13.48 51.21
C PRO A 402 -10.59 13.23 51.32
N LYS A 403 -11.03 12.54 52.37
CA LYS A 403 -12.48 12.31 52.60
C LYS A 403 -13.21 13.57 53.02
N ASP A 404 -12.52 14.41 53.80
CA ASP A 404 -13.07 15.59 54.48
C ASP A 404 -12.66 16.91 53.78
N GLY A 405 -12.17 16.82 52.53
CA GLY A 405 -11.88 17.95 51.64
C GLY A 405 -10.63 18.77 51.97
N GLU A 406 -10.51 19.30 53.18
CA GLU A 406 -9.32 20.04 53.63
C GLU A 406 -8.11 19.11 53.83
N THR A 407 -6.92 19.56 53.42
CA THR A 407 -5.63 18.90 53.71
C THR A 407 -4.50 19.91 53.78
N LEU A 408 -3.38 19.54 54.41
CA LEU A 408 -2.18 20.37 54.54
C LEU A 408 -1.17 20.02 53.44
N ILE A 409 -0.99 20.91 52.46
CA ILE A 409 -0.02 20.75 51.36
C ILE A 409 0.97 21.92 51.43
N ASN A 410 2.27 21.59 51.45
CA ASN A 410 3.38 22.56 51.51
C ASN A 410 3.23 23.64 52.60
N GLY A 411 2.61 23.29 53.73
CA GLY A 411 2.36 24.20 54.86
C GLY A 411 1.10 25.06 54.75
N GLN A 412 0.33 24.94 53.67
CA GLN A 412 -0.94 25.63 53.45
C GLN A 412 -2.12 24.66 53.60
N ILE A 413 -3.19 25.09 54.28
CA ILE A 413 -4.46 24.35 54.26
C ILE A 413 -5.12 24.62 52.92
N VAL A 414 -5.40 23.58 52.15
CA VAL A 414 -6.02 23.64 50.83
C VAL A 414 -7.18 22.65 50.74
N TYR A 415 -8.15 22.89 49.87
CA TYR A 415 -9.28 21.97 49.66
C TYR A 415 -9.13 21.21 48.35
N LEU A 416 -9.28 19.88 48.43
CA LEU A 416 -9.31 18.97 47.30
C LEU A 416 -10.67 18.28 47.24
N TYR A 417 -11.37 18.36 46.09
CA TYR A 417 -12.60 17.62 45.86
C TYR A 417 -12.34 16.10 45.82
N SER A 418 -13.41 15.30 45.91
CA SER A 418 -13.34 13.83 45.88
C SER A 418 -12.68 13.23 44.63
N ASN A 419 -12.64 13.98 43.53
CA ASN A 419 -11.93 13.63 42.29
C ASN A 419 -10.46 14.11 42.24
N GLY A 420 -9.96 14.75 43.31
CA GLY A 420 -8.59 15.26 43.44
C GLY A 420 -8.38 16.71 42.96
N ARG A 421 -9.39 17.39 42.39
CA ARG A 421 -9.24 18.79 41.95
C ARG A 421 -9.05 19.71 43.16
N GLN A 422 -8.05 20.60 43.12
CA GLN A 422 -7.88 21.67 44.09
C GLN A 422 -8.81 22.86 43.80
N ALA A 423 -9.49 23.36 44.84
CA ALA A 423 -10.52 24.39 44.77
C ALA A 423 -9.96 25.84 44.62
N LYS A 424 -8.98 26.05 43.75
CA LYS A 424 -8.25 27.34 43.64
C LYS A 424 -9.16 28.46 43.11
N GLY A 425 -9.36 29.50 43.90
CA GLY A 425 -10.24 30.62 43.58
C GLY A 425 -11.72 30.35 43.83
N GLU A 426 -12.08 29.21 44.44
CA GLU A 426 -13.46 28.76 44.63
C GLU A 426 -13.99 29.05 46.05
N LEU A 427 -15.27 29.44 46.14
CA LEU A 427 -16.03 29.40 47.40
C LEU A 427 -16.50 27.96 47.63
N VAL A 428 -16.11 27.39 48.78
CA VAL A 428 -16.47 26.03 49.17
C VAL A 428 -17.39 26.09 50.38
N LEU A 429 -18.60 25.58 50.22
CA LEU A 429 -19.52 25.31 51.32
C LEU A 429 -19.45 23.82 51.64
N ASP A 430 -18.71 23.45 52.67
CA ASP A 430 -18.63 22.08 53.17
C ASP A 430 -19.29 21.96 54.55
N ASN A 431 -20.15 20.97 54.75
CA ASN A 431 -20.88 20.70 56.01
C ASN A 431 -21.54 21.95 56.64
N GLY A 432 -22.01 22.89 55.81
CA GLY A 432 -22.63 24.16 56.24
C GLY A 432 -21.64 25.27 56.63
N VAL A 433 -20.33 25.04 56.49
CA VAL A 433 -19.25 25.98 56.80
C VAL A 433 -18.66 26.53 55.50
N LEU A 434 -18.96 27.80 55.20
CA LEU A 434 -18.44 28.49 54.02
C LEU A 434 -16.96 28.87 54.22
N ARG A 435 -16.12 28.61 53.21
CA ARG A 435 -14.70 28.97 53.15
C ARG A 435 -14.34 29.47 51.75
N TYR A 436 -13.23 30.19 51.63
CA TYR A 436 -12.65 30.58 50.35
C TYR A 436 -11.18 30.15 50.25
N TYR A 437 -10.75 29.80 49.05
CA TYR A 437 -9.37 29.41 48.76
C TYR A 437 -8.80 30.32 47.68
N ASP A 438 -7.64 30.91 47.98
CA ASP A 438 -6.96 31.89 47.16
C ASP A 438 -6.68 31.39 45.73
N PRO A 439 -6.90 32.19 44.67
CA PRO A 439 -6.74 31.74 43.28
C PRO A 439 -5.29 31.38 42.91
N ASP A 440 -4.31 32.14 43.41
CA ASP A 440 -2.91 32.00 42.99
C ASP A 440 -2.17 30.89 43.75
N SER A 441 -2.39 30.77 45.06
CA SER A 441 -1.81 29.71 45.90
C SER A 441 -2.72 28.50 46.04
N GLY A 442 -4.02 28.71 46.26
CA GLY A 442 -4.98 27.68 46.67
C GLY A 442 -5.11 27.50 48.18
N ALA A 443 -4.48 28.38 48.98
CA ALA A 443 -4.55 28.38 50.44
C ALA A 443 -5.88 28.89 50.98
N ARG A 444 -6.35 28.35 52.10
CA ARG A 444 -7.55 28.84 52.81
C ARG A 444 -7.34 30.28 53.26
N VAL A 445 -8.26 31.16 52.86
CA VAL A 445 -8.30 32.55 53.27
C VAL A 445 -8.89 32.68 54.68
N VAL A 446 -8.27 33.51 55.52
CA VAL A 446 -8.64 33.76 56.93
C VAL A 446 -8.48 35.26 57.27
N ASN A 447 -9.17 35.74 58.31
CA ASN A 447 -9.03 37.08 58.88
C ASN A 447 -9.12 38.25 57.86
N THR A 448 -10.05 38.18 56.90
CA THR A 448 -10.20 39.21 55.86
C THR A 448 -11.61 39.29 55.29
N SER A 449 -11.91 40.40 54.60
CA SER A 449 -13.14 40.61 53.85
C SER A 449 -12.84 40.59 52.36
N LEU A 450 -13.51 39.73 51.59
CA LEU A 450 -13.36 39.65 50.13
C LEU A 450 -14.70 39.89 49.44
N THR A 451 -14.69 40.68 48.36
CA THR A 451 -15.80 40.68 47.39
C THR A 451 -15.50 39.62 46.34
N ILE A 452 -16.42 38.66 46.20
CA ILE A 452 -16.34 37.53 45.27
C ILE A 452 -17.67 37.50 44.52
N ASN A 453 -17.64 37.64 43.20
CA ASN A 453 -18.82 37.66 42.33
C ASN A 453 -19.89 38.66 42.80
N GLY A 454 -19.48 39.91 43.10
CA GLY A 454 -20.33 41.00 43.58
C GLY A 454 -20.77 40.91 45.05
N MET A 455 -20.50 39.80 45.74
CA MET A 455 -20.89 39.58 47.14
C MET A 455 -19.70 39.75 48.09
N THR A 456 -19.82 40.58 49.12
CA THR A 456 -18.77 40.73 50.15
C THR A 456 -18.96 39.72 51.29
N TYR A 457 -17.99 38.82 51.45
CA TYR A 457 -17.91 37.83 52.53
C TYR A 457 -16.85 38.25 53.55
N ASN A 458 -17.11 37.96 54.83
CA ASN A 458 -16.17 38.21 55.92
C ASN A 458 -15.71 36.86 56.49
N PHE A 459 -14.41 36.58 56.41
CA PHE A 459 -13.79 35.33 56.88
C PHE A 459 -13.07 35.55 58.20
N ASP A 460 -13.41 34.77 59.22
CA ASP A 460 -12.77 34.84 60.54
C ASP A 460 -11.41 34.10 60.59
N GLU A 461 -10.84 33.99 61.79
CA GLU A 461 -9.52 33.37 62.04
C GLU A 461 -9.45 31.89 61.63
N ASN A 462 -10.60 31.21 61.56
CA ASN A 462 -10.71 29.82 61.11
C ASN A 462 -11.03 29.72 59.60
N GLY A 463 -11.19 30.86 58.92
CA GLY A 463 -11.58 30.95 57.52
C GLY A 463 -13.08 30.80 57.28
N ILE A 464 -13.91 30.94 58.33
CA ILE A 464 -15.36 30.74 58.21
C ILE A 464 -16.01 32.04 57.71
N GLY A 465 -16.62 31.96 56.53
CA GLY A 465 -17.36 33.04 55.89
C GLY A 465 -18.74 33.24 56.51
N LYS A 466 -19.16 34.49 56.66
CA LYS A 466 -20.51 34.88 57.11
C LYS A 466 -21.16 35.87 56.14
N ASP A 467 -22.37 35.55 55.69
CA ASP A 467 -23.15 36.30 54.70
C ASP A 467 -23.77 37.60 55.27
N ALA A 468 -23.93 38.59 54.38
CA ALA A 468 -24.82 39.74 54.55
C ALA A 468 -26.18 39.46 53.84
N PRO A 469 -27.29 40.15 54.19
CA PRO A 469 -28.63 39.57 54.10
C PRO A 469 -29.18 39.29 52.69
N ASN A 470 -30.01 38.23 52.64
CA ASN A 470 -30.53 37.57 51.44
C ASN A 470 -31.61 38.34 50.65
N PRO A 471 -31.47 38.50 49.31
CA PRO A 471 -32.56 38.79 48.40
C PRO A 471 -33.12 37.51 47.71
N ASN A 472 -34.36 37.12 48.04
CA ASN A 472 -35.08 36.06 47.33
C ASN A 472 -35.43 36.50 45.89
N GLY A 473 -34.66 36.05 44.90
CA GLY A 473 -34.78 36.50 43.51
C GLY A 473 -33.58 36.18 42.62
N TYR A 474 -33.62 36.69 41.39
CA TYR A 474 -32.51 36.60 40.44
C TYR A 474 -31.37 37.56 40.81
N TYR A 475 -30.14 37.09 40.67
CA TYR A 475 -28.92 37.91 40.67
C TYR A 475 -27.96 37.41 39.58
N SER A 476 -26.90 38.18 39.30
CA SER A 476 -25.84 37.76 38.39
C SER A 476 -24.45 37.96 39.00
N ASP A 477 -23.48 37.15 38.57
CA ASP A 477 -22.07 37.39 38.88
C ASP A 477 -21.46 38.48 37.98
N GLU A 478 -20.17 38.77 38.20
CA GLU A 478 -19.40 39.77 37.44
C GLU A 478 -19.11 39.33 36.00
N GLN A 479 -19.29 38.04 35.71
CA GLN A 479 -19.14 37.41 34.40
C GLN A 479 -20.46 37.37 33.62
N GLY A 480 -21.57 37.84 34.22
CA GLY A 480 -22.90 37.92 33.61
C GLY A 480 -23.71 36.63 33.66
N ASN A 481 -23.26 35.61 34.39
CA ASN A 481 -24.02 34.39 34.64
C ASN A 481 -25.18 34.68 35.59
N TRP A 482 -26.33 34.05 35.36
CA TRP A 482 -27.54 34.28 36.16
C TRP A 482 -27.75 33.17 37.19
N TYR A 483 -28.24 33.55 38.35
CA TYR A 483 -28.51 32.68 39.51
C TYR A 483 -29.86 33.08 40.12
N TYR A 484 -30.47 32.21 40.92
CA TYR A 484 -31.69 32.54 41.68
C TYR A 484 -31.57 32.07 43.13
N LYS A 485 -31.57 33.01 44.08
CA LYS A 485 -31.62 32.72 45.52
C LYS A 485 -33.05 32.55 45.99
N ASN A 486 -33.29 31.51 46.79
CA ASN A 486 -34.58 31.24 47.44
C ASN A 486 -34.73 32.07 48.74
N ALA A 487 -35.80 31.82 49.50
CA ALA A 487 -36.06 32.52 50.76
C ALA A 487 -35.03 32.22 51.88
N SER A 488 -34.42 31.04 51.88
CA SER A 488 -33.34 30.64 52.80
C SER A 488 -31.96 31.20 52.42
N GLY A 489 -31.80 31.69 51.18
CA GLY A 489 -30.55 32.24 50.63
C GLY A 489 -29.70 31.26 49.83
N GLU A 490 -30.23 30.05 49.62
CA GLU A 490 -29.62 29.00 48.81
C GLU A 490 -29.92 29.25 47.33
N ASN A 491 -29.00 28.86 46.44
CA ASN A 491 -29.27 28.87 45.01
C ASN A 491 -30.21 27.72 44.63
N LEU A 492 -31.19 27.98 43.77
CA LEU A 492 -31.97 26.92 43.15
C LEU A 492 -31.11 26.12 42.16
N ILE A 493 -31.32 24.81 42.13
CA ILE A 493 -30.67 23.84 41.22
C ILE A 493 -31.72 23.01 40.47
N GLY A 494 -31.32 22.37 39.37
CA GLY A 494 -32.17 21.50 38.55
C GLY A 494 -33.24 22.24 37.75
N SER A 495 -34.26 21.49 37.30
CA SER A 495 -35.43 22.04 36.60
C SER A 495 -36.35 22.80 37.56
N GLN A 496 -36.68 24.05 37.24
CA GLN A 496 -37.53 24.92 38.08
C GLN A 496 -38.61 25.62 37.24
N ILE A 497 -39.72 25.99 37.88
CA ILE A 497 -40.77 26.81 37.25
C ILE A 497 -40.85 28.16 37.97
N ILE A 498 -40.33 29.21 37.33
CA ILE A 498 -40.25 30.56 37.92
C ILE A 498 -41.12 31.50 37.08
N LYS A 499 -42.17 32.05 37.70
CA LYS A 499 -43.15 32.96 37.06
C LYS A 499 -43.73 32.40 35.72
N GLY A 500 -43.90 31.09 35.63
CA GLY A 500 -44.40 30.39 34.44
C GLY A 500 -43.34 29.98 33.42
N GLN A 501 -42.08 30.42 33.57
CA GLN A 501 -40.97 29.96 32.73
C GLN A 501 -40.39 28.65 33.29
N ARG A 502 -40.20 27.66 32.42
CA ARG A 502 -39.46 26.42 32.74
C ARG A 502 -37.98 26.71 32.55
N VAL A 503 -37.24 26.92 33.64
CA VAL A 503 -35.81 27.22 33.61
C VAL A 503 -35.02 26.04 34.17
N PHE A 504 -33.72 25.97 33.91
CA PHE A 504 -32.83 24.99 34.53
C PHE A 504 -31.62 25.69 35.12
N PHE A 505 -31.24 25.28 36.32
CA PHE A 505 -30.02 25.71 36.99
C PHE A 505 -29.10 24.49 37.15
N ARG A 506 -27.82 24.65 36.83
CA ARG A 506 -26.79 23.63 37.07
C ARG A 506 -26.59 23.41 38.57
N ASP A 507 -25.85 22.38 38.97
CA ASP A 507 -25.64 22.01 40.37
C ASP A 507 -24.87 23.09 41.18
N ASN A 508 -24.18 24.01 40.50
CA ASN A 508 -23.57 25.22 41.10
C ASN A 508 -24.55 26.42 41.22
N GLY A 509 -25.83 26.24 40.89
CA GLY A 509 -26.87 27.28 40.88
C GLY A 509 -26.94 28.14 39.62
N GLN A 510 -26.09 27.92 38.62
CA GLN A 510 -26.03 28.74 37.40
C GLN A 510 -27.18 28.42 36.45
N GLN A 511 -27.98 29.42 36.09
CA GLN A 511 -29.05 29.30 35.10
C GLN A 511 -28.47 28.96 33.72
N VAL A 512 -28.99 27.91 33.08
CA VAL A 512 -28.64 27.61 31.69
C VAL A 512 -29.40 28.53 30.74
N LYS A 513 -28.65 29.14 29.83
CA LYS A 513 -29.14 29.88 28.66
C LYS A 513 -28.37 29.37 27.44
N GLY A 514 -29.05 29.11 26.33
CA GLY A 514 -28.49 28.34 25.21
C GLY A 514 -28.51 26.83 25.46
N ALA A 515 -27.52 26.11 24.91
CA ALA A 515 -27.45 24.66 24.96
C ALA A 515 -27.03 24.11 26.34
N TYR A 516 -27.76 23.11 26.83
CA TYR A 516 -27.37 22.26 27.95
C TYR A 516 -26.73 20.97 27.42
N LEU A 517 -25.40 20.90 27.47
CA LEU A 517 -24.61 19.72 27.13
C LEU A 517 -24.22 18.94 28.40
N ASP A 518 -24.08 17.63 28.28
CA ASP A 518 -23.50 16.77 29.32
C ASP A 518 -21.98 16.60 29.20
N ILE A 519 -21.41 15.68 29.99
CA ILE A 519 -19.98 15.37 30.03
C ILE A 519 -19.41 14.77 28.73
N TYR A 520 -20.28 14.29 27.82
CA TYR A 520 -19.91 13.76 26.51
C TYR A 520 -20.13 14.79 25.38
N ASN A 521 -20.53 16.02 25.73
CA ASN A 521 -21.04 17.07 24.82
C ASN A 521 -22.37 16.72 24.14
N ASP A 522 -23.11 15.76 24.69
CA ASP A 522 -24.41 15.32 24.20
C ASP A 522 -25.48 16.36 24.59
N LEU A 523 -26.31 16.82 23.65
CA LEU A 523 -27.36 17.80 23.96
C LEU A 523 -28.44 17.15 24.84
N LYS A 524 -28.71 17.73 26.01
CA LYS A 524 -29.79 17.29 26.92
C LYS A 524 -31.00 18.21 26.93
N GLY A 525 -30.81 19.48 26.58
CA GLY A 525 -31.89 20.42 26.32
C GLY A 525 -31.38 21.78 25.82
N TYR A 526 -32.28 22.62 25.32
CA TYR A 526 -31.95 23.97 24.85
C TYR A 526 -32.85 25.00 25.54
N TYR A 527 -32.26 26.10 26.00
CA TYR A 527 -32.93 27.17 26.74
C TYR A 527 -32.76 28.49 25.97
N ASP A 528 -33.80 29.32 25.92
CA ASP A 528 -33.72 30.61 25.23
C ASP A 528 -32.57 31.46 25.80
N ILE A 529 -31.73 32.01 24.91
CA ILE A 529 -30.46 32.63 25.30
C ILE A 529 -30.66 33.91 26.14
N ASN A 530 -31.83 34.54 26.04
CA ASN A 530 -32.14 35.77 26.76
C ASN A 530 -32.78 35.48 28.13
N THR A 531 -33.86 34.69 28.13
CA THR A 531 -34.73 34.42 29.29
C THR A 531 -34.33 33.19 30.09
N GLY A 532 -33.63 32.23 29.47
CA GLY A 532 -33.36 30.90 30.04
C GLY A 532 -34.58 30.00 30.12
N ASN A 533 -35.68 30.32 29.42
CA ASN A 533 -36.85 29.46 29.34
C ASN A 533 -36.63 28.31 28.33
N LEU A 534 -36.99 27.09 28.73
CA LEU A 534 -36.83 25.86 27.96
C LEU A 534 -37.52 25.95 26.59
N VAL A 535 -36.78 25.57 25.55
CA VAL A 535 -37.22 25.50 24.16
C VAL A 535 -37.76 24.10 23.86
N THR A 536 -38.93 24.04 23.24
CA THR A 536 -39.64 22.79 22.92
C THR A 536 -40.29 22.85 21.55
N ASN A 537 -40.51 21.67 20.96
CA ASN A 537 -41.17 21.44 19.65
C ASN A 537 -40.63 22.33 18.52
N ARG A 538 -39.31 22.37 18.33
CA ARG A 538 -38.67 23.08 17.20
C ARG A 538 -37.23 22.65 16.96
N TYR A 539 -36.71 23.03 15.81
CA TYR A 539 -35.28 22.98 15.50
C TYR A 539 -34.48 24.00 16.33
N VAL A 540 -33.28 23.59 16.76
CA VAL A 540 -32.25 24.44 17.38
C VAL A 540 -30.89 24.11 16.78
N GLU A 541 -30.03 25.11 16.67
CA GLU A 541 -28.65 24.94 16.18
C GLU A 541 -27.68 25.03 17.36
N VAL A 542 -26.74 24.09 17.46
CA VAL A 542 -25.70 24.03 18.50
C VAL A 542 -24.37 23.65 17.85
N ASN A 543 -23.37 24.52 17.95
CA ASN A 543 -22.03 24.30 17.40
C ASN A 543 -22.05 23.90 15.90
N GLY A 544 -22.89 24.56 15.08
CA GLY A 544 -23.07 24.26 13.64
C GLY A 544 -23.88 22.99 13.33
N ASN A 545 -24.37 22.28 14.34
CA ASN A 545 -25.17 21.06 14.19
C ASN A 545 -26.64 21.36 14.51
N TRP A 546 -27.54 20.78 13.72
CA TRP A 546 -28.99 20.94 13.89
C TRP A 546 -29.57 19.82 14.75
N TYR A 547 -30.49 20.16 15.65
CA TYR A 547 -31.22 19.23 16.50
C TYR A 547 -32.71 19.62 16.50
N TYR A 548 -33.63 18.68 16.66
CA TYR A 548 -35.03 19.01 16.98
C TYR A 548 -35.33 18.64 18.43
N VAL A 549 -35.75 19.61 19.24
CA VAL A 549 -36.12 19.38 20.64
C VAL A 549 -37.62 19.12 20.77
N ASN A 550 -37.98 18.06 21.48
CA ASN A 550 -39.35 17.55 21.61
C ASN A 550 -40.20 18.34 22.63
N LYS A 551 -41.41 17.86 22.97
CA LYS A 551 -42.33 18.54 23.90
C LYS A 551 -41.80 18.68 25.34
N TYR A 552 -40.79 17.88 25.69
CA TYR A 552 -40.09 17.92 26.97
C TYR A 552 -38.77 18.72 26.92
N GLY A 553 -38.31 19.11 25.72
CA GLY A 553 -37.10 19.89 25.49
C GLY A 553 -35.84 19.08 25.19
N SER A 554 -35.93 17.74 25.20
CA SER A 554 -34.81 16.84 24.85
C SER A 554 -34.72 16.65 23.32
N PRO A 555 -33.52 16.45 22.74
CA PRO A 555 -33.40 16.19 21.30
C PRO A 555 -34.00 14.85 20.90
N LEU A 556 -34.47 14.76 19.66
CA LEU A 556 -34.86 13.52 19.00
C LEU A 556 -33.62 12.72 18.55
N LYS A 557 -33.74 11.40 18.50
CA LYS A 557 -32.70 10.44 18.07
C LYS A 557 -33.35 9.36 17.20
N GLY A 558 -32.84 9.13 15.98
CA GLY A 558 -33.46 8.28 14.97
C GLY A 558 -34.34 9.02 13.95
N ALA A 559 -35.17 8.27 13.21
CA ALA A 559 -35.98 8.76 12.09
C ALA A 559 -37.32 9.36 12.56
N TYR A 560 -37.68 10.53 12.03
CA TYR A 560 -38.95 11.21 12.31
C TYR A 560 -39.54 11.87 11.07
N ILE A 561 -40.87 12.06 11.06
CA ILE A 561 -41.54 12.96 10.13
C ILE A 561 -41.81 14.27 10.88
N ILE A 562 -41.21 15.38 10.40
CA ILE A 562 -41.32 16.71 11.01
C ILE A 562 -41.79 17.67 9.93
N ASP A 563 -42.91 18.37 10.17
CA ASP A 563 -43.54 19.29 9.20
C ASP A 563 -43.76 18.67 7.79
N GLY A 564 -43.98 17.34 7.76
CA GLY A 564 -44.16 16.55 6.54
C GLY A 564 -42.87 15.99 5.91
N GLN A 565 -41.70 16.30 6.48
CA GLN A 565 -40.39 15.90 5.97
C GLN A 565 -39.82 14.70 6.74
N ASP A 566 -39.38 13.65 6.03
CA ASP A 566 -38.64 12.51 6.61
C ASP A 566 -37.19 12.94 6.89
N VAL A 567 -36.82 13.00 8.17
CA VAL A 567 -35.51 13.45 8.65
C VAL A 567 -34.90 12.42 9.60
N MET A 568 -33.58 12.31 9.61
CA MET A 568 -32.83 11.45 10.54
C MET A 568 -32.04 12.30 11.52
N PHE A 569 -32.08 11.93 12.79
CA PHE A 569 -31.14 12.37 13.81
C PHE A 569 -30.26 11.19 14.24
N ASP A 570 -28.97 11.40 14.49
CA ASP A 570 -28.06 10.33 14.87
C ASP A 570 -28.55 9.61 16.14
N PRO A 571 -28.67 8.28 16.15
CA PRO A 571 -29.16 7.54 17.32
C PRO A 571 -28.29 7.66 18.58
N HIS A 572 -27.03 8.07 18.47
CA HIS A 572 -26.11 8.24 19.58
C HIS A 572 -26.21 9.62 20.21
N ASP A 573 -26.20 10.71 19.42
CA ASP A 573 -26.11 12.09 19.92
C ASP A 573 -27.28 13.04 19.55
N GLY A 574 -28.08 12.68 18.55
CA GLY A 574 -29.26 13.44 18.12
C GLY A 574 -28.99 14.58 17.13
N LYS A 575 -27.80 14.68 16.54
CA LYS A 575 -27.53 15.62 15.42
C LYS A 575 -28.31 15.21 14.18
N GLN A 576 -28.91 16.15 13.47
CA GLN A 576 -29.55 15.89 12.18
C GLN A 576 -28.51 15.45 11.16
N ILE A 577 -28.75 14.32 10.49
CA ILE A 577 -27.92 13.85 9.38
C ILE A 577 -28.22 14.70 8.15
N LYS A 578 -27.18 15.36 7.60
CA LYS A 578 -27.26 16.22 6.42
C LYS A 578 -26.05 15.99 5.53
N GLY A 579 -26.27 15.76 4.24
CA GLY A 579 -25.20 15.61 3.24
C GLY A 579 -24.47 14.27 3.30
N GLY A 580 -25.17 13.20 3.65
CA GLY A 580 -24.58 11.88 3.83
C GLY A 580 -25.61 10.77 3.96
N PHE A 581 -25.12 9.53 3.99
CA PHE A 581 -25.92 8.32 4.08
C PHE A 581 -26.11 7.84 5.52
N VAL A 582 -27.32 7.40 5.83
CA VAL A 582 -27.57 6.65 7.06
C VAL A 582 -27.12 5.20 6.87
N ARG A 583 -26.21 4.79 7.76
CA ARG A 583 -25.68 3.42 7.88
C ARG A 583 -26.32 2.82 9.14
N ASP A 584 -27.23 1.86 8.98
CA ASP A 584 -28.17 1.43 10.04
C ASP A 584 -27.48 0.84 11.28
N PRO A 585 -27.54 1.49 12.46
CA PRO A 585 -26.89 1.01 13.66
C PRO A 585 -27.66 -0.10 14.40
N LYS A 586 -28.88 -0.48 13.98
CA LYS A 586 -29.59 -1.62 14.60
C LYS A 586 -29.00 -2.97 14.24
N PHE A 587 -28.23 -3.07 13.15
CA PHE A 587 -27.53 -4.30 12.77
C PHE A 587 -26.10 -4.31 13.30
N ILE A 588 -25.96 -4.50 14.62
CA ILE A 588 -24.69 -4.90 15.25
C ILE A 588 -24.44 -6.39 14.94
N SER A 589 -24.23 -6.67 13.65
CA SER A 589 -23.88 -7.98 13.09
C SER A 589 -22.65 -7.80 12.19
N LYS A 590 -21.63 -8.61 12.45
CA LYS A 590 -20.20 -8.37 12.16
C LYS A 590 -19.77 -8.13 10.70
N TYR A 591 -20.68 -8.12 9.70
CA TYR A 591 -20.29 -8.30 8.29
C TYR A 591 -20.81 -7.31 7.24
N TYR A 592 -21.92 -6.58 7.42
CA TYR A 592 -22.48 -5.75 6.33
C TYR A 592 -23.00 -4.38 6.78
N TYR A 593 -22.23 -3.33 6.47
CA TYR A 593 -22.72 -1.95 6.42
C TYR A 593 -23.27 -1.66 5.01
N MET A 594 -24.54 -1.26 4.91
CA MET A 594 -25.10 -0.70 3.67
C MET A 594 -25.58 0.74 3.90
N PRO A 595 -25.04 1.74 3.18
CA PRO A 595 -25.59 3.09 3.15
C PRO A 595 -26.91 3.07 2.38
N LYS A 596 -28.06 3.05 3.08
CA LYS A 596 -29.35 2.72 2.46
C LYS A 596 -30.12 3.92 1.92
N TYR A 597 -30.03 5.06 2.59
CA TYR A 597 -30.71 6.30 2.23
C TYR A 597 -29.80 7.50 2.47
N TYR A 598 -29.74 8.40 1.50
CA TYR A 598 -29.04 9.68 1.60
C TYR A 598 -29.98 10.77 2.13
N TYR A 599 -29.47 11.63 3.00
CA TYR A 599 -30.19 12.79 3.53
C TYR A 599 -29.53 14.07 3.00
N ASP A 600 -30.33 14.98 2.45
CA ASP A 600 -29.85 16.15 1.72
C ASP A 600 -28.95 17.07 2.56
N LYS A 601 -27.99 17.73 1.91
CA LYS A 601 -27.02 18.61 2.59
C LYS A 601 -27.62 19.93 3.08
N ASP A 602 -28.62 20.48 2.38
CA ASP A 602 -29.13 21.82 2.65
C ASP A 602 -30.32 21.77 3.62
N ASN A 603 -31.26 20.85 3.43
CA ASN A 603 -32.45 20.68 4.30
C ASN A 603 -32.38 19.49 5.26
N GLY A 604 -31.65 18.42 4.94
CA GLY A 604 -31.57 17.21 5.79
C GLY A 604 -32.79 16.30 5.69
N CYS A 605 -33.57 16.41 4.62
CA CYS A 605 -34.64 15.47 4.27
C CYS A 605 -34.06 14.23 3.58
N LYS A 606 -34.69 13.07 3.77
CA LYS A 606 -34.40 11.86 3.00
C LYS A 606 -34.66 12.09 1.51
N VAL A 607 -33.68 11.81 0.66
CA VAL A 607 -33.87 11.83 -0.78
C VAL A 607 -34.61 10.56 -1.21
N THR A 608 -35.73 10.72 -1.91
CA THR A 608 -36.63 9.62 -2.35
C THR A 608 -36.94 9.70 -3.84
N HIS A 609 -35.95 10.07 -4.64
CA HIS A 609 -36.02 10.14 -6.10
C HIS A 609 -34.63 9.85 -6.68
N ALA A 610 -34.56 9.53 -7.97
CA ALA A 610 -33.30 9.28 -8.64
C ALA A 610 -32.43 10.55 -8.73
N GLY A 611 -31.10 10.38 -8.78
CA GLY A 611 -30.16 11.48 -8.93
C GLY A 611 -28.76 11.21 -8.38
N PHE A 612 -27.82 12.07 -8.75
CA PHE A 612 -26.45 12.06 -8.21
C PHE A 612 -26.39 12.74 -6.84
N VAL A 613 -25.69 12.12 -5.89
CA VAL A 613 -25.39 12.66 -4.55
C VAL A 613 -23.90 12.49 -4.25
N ASN A 614 -23.36 13.26 -3.31
CA ASN A 614 -21.94 13.19 -2.95
C ASN A 614 -21.78 13.09 -1.43
N GLU A 615 -20.84 12.26 -0.98
CA GLU A 615 -20.44 12.14 0.42
C GLU A 615 -18.90 12.02 0.44
N ASN A 616 -18.22 12.93 1.15
CA ASN A 616 -16.75 12.95 1.30
C ASN A 616 -15.98 12.85 -0.05
N ASP A 617 -16.31 13.74 -0.99
CA ASP A 617 -15.80 13.81 -2.37
C ASP A 617 -16.10 12.59 -3.29
N SER A 618 -16.51 11.44 -2.75
CA SER A 618 -17.05 10.33 -3.53
C SER A 618 -18.48 10.65 -4.03
N THR A 619 -18.77 10.22 -5.26
CA THR A 619 -20.05 10.45 -5.95
C THR A 619 -20.82 9.14 -6.04
N TYR A 620 -22.13 9.22 -5.85
CA TYR A 620 -23.07 8.10 -5.84
C TYR A 620 -24.29 8.45 -6.69
N TYR A 621 -25.07 7.44 -7.08
CA TYR A 621 -26.37 7.64 -7.74
C TYR A 621 -27.46 6.85 -7.02
N LEU A 622 -28.66 7.42 -6.99
CA LEU A 622 -29.85 6.84 -6.35
C LEU A 622 -30.89 6.41 -7.39
N ASP A 623 -31.63 5.35 -7.10
CA ASP A 623 -32.82 4.92 -7.85
C ASP A 623 -34.05 5.80 -7.57
N ASP A 624 -35.16 5.55 -8.26
CA ASP A 624 -36.44 6.25 -8.07
C ASP A 624 -37.05 6.12 -6.66
N LYS A 625 -36.43 5.33 -5.77
CA LYS A 625 -36.84 5.12 -4.37
C LYS A 625 -35.82 5.70 -3.38
N GLY A 626 -34.77 6.36 -3.86
CA GLY A 626 -33.69 6.94 -3.03
C GLY A 626 -32.63 5.93 -2.57
N GLN A 627 -32.54 4.75 -3.19
CA GLN A 627 -31.58 3.70 -2.84
C GLN A 627 -30.35 3.72 -3.76
N ILE A 628 -29.17 3.47 -3.21
CA ILE A 628 -27.90 3.43 -3.93
C ILE A 628 -27.89 2.36 -5.05
N VAL A 629 -27.41 2.71 -6.24
CA VAL A 629 -27.22 1.77 -7.36
C VAL A 629 -25.78 1.25 -7.44
N LEU A 630 -25.61 0.06 -8.01
CA LEU A 630 -24.33 -0.67 -8.09
C LEU A 630 -24.06 -1.17 -9.51
N GLY A 631 -22.79 -1.42 -9.84
CA GLY A 631 -22.36 -1.96 -11.13
C GLY A 631 -22.49 -0.95 -12.29
N LEU A 632 -22.54 -1.48 -13.52
CA LEU A 632 -22.80 -0.69 -14.72
C LEU A 632 -24.25 -0.20 -14.76
N GLN A 633 -24.45 1.11 -14.94
CA GLN A 633 -25.77 1.76 -14.96
C GLN A 633 -25.87 2.78 -16.10
N GLU A 634 -27.01 2.84 -16.79
CA GLU A 634 -27.30 3.85 -17.81
C GLU A 634 -28.10 5.01 -17.20
N ILE A 635 -27.55 6.22 -17.23
CA ILE A 635 -28.11 7.41 -16.62
C ILE A 635 -28.12 8.53 -17.67
N ASN A 636 -29.32 8.98 -18.06
CA ASN A 636 -29.52 10.01 -19.10
C ASN A 636 -28.82 9.68 -20.44
N GLY A 637 -28.75 8.39 -20.79
CA GLY A 637 -28.14 7.90 -22.02
C GLY A 637 -26.61 7.73 -21.98
N ASP A 638 -25.95 8.04 -20.86
CA ASP A 638 -24.53 7.73 -20.63
C ASP A 638 -24.38 6.60 -19.59
N PHE A 639 -23.42 5.72 -19.82
CA PHE A 639 -23.11 4.63 -18.89
C PHE A 639 -22.10 5.11 -17.83
N TYR A 640 -22.29 4.69 -16.59
CA TYR A 640 -21.41 4.91 -15.45
C TYR A 640 -21.20 3.59 -14.72
N TYR A 641 -20.12 3.47 -13.94
CA TYR A 641 -19.85 2.25 -13.16
C TYR A 641 -19.71 2.56 -11.66
N PHE A 642 -20.60 2.01 -10.85
CA PHE A 642 -20.65 2.16 -9.41
C PHE A 642 -20.10 0.91 -8.71
N ARG A 643 -19.30 1.07 -7.66
CA ARG A 643 -18.54 -0.05 -7.08
C ARG A 643 -19.44 -1.14 -6.44
N PRO A 644 -19.30 -2.44 -6.77
CA PRO A 644 -20.11 -3.51 -6.19
C PRO A 644 -19.75 -3.82 -4.71
N GLU A 645 -20.63 -4.57 -4.04
CA GLU A 645 -20.53 -4.95 -2.63
C GLU A 645 -19.31 -5.84 -2.27
N ASN A 646 -18.73 -6.54 -3.25
CA ASN A 646 -17.73 -7.60 -3.02
C ASN A 646 -16.29 -7.10 -2.84
N THR A 647 -16.07 -5.82 -2.53
CA THR A 647 -14.71 -5.24 -2.47
C THR A 647 -14.16 -5.15 -1.04
N TYR A 648 -12.85 -5.40 -0.89
CA TYR A 648 -12.13 -5.39 0.40
C TYR A 648 -12.13 -4.04 1.14
N LYS A 649 -12.68 -2.96 0.55
CA LYS A 649 -12.83 -1.64 1.16
C LYS A 649 -14.31 -1.31 1.34
N GLN A 650 -14.83 -1.68 2.51
CA GLN A 650 -16.26 -1.64 2.85
C GLN A 650 -16.89 -0.23 2.81
N TYR A 651 -16.09 0.83 2.88
CA TYR A 651 -16.57 2.22 2.87
C TYR A 651 -16.85 2.77 1.46
N ASP A 652 -16.38 2.09 0.41
CA ASP A 652 -16.37 2.61 -0.95
C ASP A 652 -17.53 2.02 -1.82
N ILE A 653 -18.50 1.31 -1.21
CA ILE A 653 -19.56 0.59 -1.93
C ILE A 653 -20.52 1.58 -2.61
N GLY A 654 -20.80 1.36 -3.90
CA GLY A 654 -21.60 2.23 -4.74
C GLY A 654 -20.89 3.51 -5.22
N GLU A 655 -19.61 3.70 -4.90
CA GLU A 655 -18.82 4.83 -5.43
C GLU A 655 -18.73 4.78 -6.96
N MET A 656 -18.98 5.92 -7.63
CA MET A 656 -18.77 6.11 -9.06
C MET A 656 -17.28 6.11 -9.41
N LEU A 657 -16.83 5.05 -10.10
CA LEU A 657 -15.44 4.85 -10.47
C LEU A 657 -15.03 5.77 -11.64
N ARG A 658 -13.74 6.15 -11.65
CA ARG A 658 -13.13 7.10 -12.59
C ARG A 658 -11.72 6.68 -13.01
N ASP A 659 -11.30 7.13 -14.19
CA ASP A 659 -9.95 7.01 -14.77
C ASP A 659 -9.34 5.59 -14.76
N ARG A 660 -10.15 4.57 -15.07
CA ARG A 660 -9.72 3.16 -15.01
C ARG A 660 -10.46 2.23 -15.96
N PHE A 661 -9.80 1.13 -16.28
CA PHE A 661 -10.48 -0.04 -16.84
C PHE A 661 -11.30 -0.74 -15.76
N ILE A 662 -12.43 -1.32 -16.15
CA ILE A 662 -13.24 -2.25 -15.37
C ILE A 662 -13.28 -3.57 -16.13
N TYR A 663 -13.09 -4.68 -15.41
CA TYR A 663 -13.08 -6.04 -15.94
C TYR A 663 -14.17 -6.84 -15.24
N GLU A 664 -15.23 -7.21 -15.98
CA GLU A 664 -16.38 -7.91 -15.42
C GLU A 664 -16.97 -8.87 -16.47
N ASN A 665 -17.17 -10.14 -16.12
CA ASN A 665 -17.81 -11.16 -16.98
C ASN A 665 -17.25 -11.22 -18.42
N ASN A 666 -15.92 -11.26 -18.55
CA ASN A 666 -15.16 -11.21 -19.82
C ASN A 666 -15.42 -9.96 -20.69
N LYS A 667 -16.00 -8.89 -20.13
CA LYS A 667 -16.12 -7.58 -20.75
C LYS A 667 -15.12 -6.60 -20.15
N VAL A 668 -14.53 -5.76 -20.99
CA VAL A 668 -13.67 -4.64 -20.60
C VAL A 668 -14.41 -3.34 -20.86
N TYR A 669 -14.47 -2.47 -19.87
CA TYR A 669 -14.97 -1.09 -19.97
C TYR A 669 -13.87 -0.12 -19.57
N TYR A 670 -13.92 1.15 -19.99
CA TYR A 670 -13.09 2.22 -19.42
C TYR A 670 -13.95 3.40 -19.01
N VAL A 671 -13.87 3.78 -17.73
CA VAL A 671 -14.50 5.01 -17.19
C VAL A 671 -13.51 6.16 -17.22
N ASP A 672 -13.92 7.30 -17.78
CA ASP A 672 -13.15 8.53 -17.85
C ASP A 672 -13.18 9.34 -16.54
N HIS A 673 -12.55 10.50 -16.54
CA HIS A 673 -12.47 11.40 -15.39
C HIS A 673 -13.84 11.89 -14.88
N SER A 674 -14.84 11.96 -15.77
CA SER A 674 -16.22 12.29 -15.40
C SER A 674 -17.01 11.10 -14.86
N GLY A 675 -16.41 9.90 -14.86
CA GLY A 675 -17.05 8.64 -14.48
C GLY A 675 -17.83 7.97 -15.62
N LYS A 676 -17.82 8.57 -16.82
CA LYS A 676 -18.54 8.05 -17.98
C LYS A 676 -17.74 6.94 -18.65
N VAL A 677 -18.42 5.85 -18.98
CA VAL A 677 -17.85 4.79 -19.80
C VAL A 677 -17.68 5.28 -21.24
N LEU A 678 -16.49 5.08 -21.81
CA LEU A 678 -16.23 5.40 -23.21
C LEU A 678 -17.07 4.52 -24.14
N LYS A 679 -17.60 5.11 -25.21
CA LYS A 679 -18.43 4.45 -26.22
C LYS A 679 -18.25 5.08 -27.59
N ASN A 680 -18.46 4.27 -28.63
CA ASN A 680 -18.31 4.58 -30.06
C ASN A 680 -17.02 5.35 -30.41
N ARG A 681 -15.88 4.95 -29.84
CA ARG A 681 -14.61 5.66 -30.06
C ARG A 681 -13.39 4.76 -29.83
N PHE A 682 -12.30 5.15 -30.46
CA PHE A 682 -10.97 4.67 -30.09
C PHE A 682 -10.50 5.28 -28.76
N PHE A 683 -9.67 4.54 -28.04
CA PHE A 683 -8.93 4.97 -26.87
C PHE A 683 -7.51 4.40 -26.95
N GLU A 684 -6.51 5.20 -26.61
CA GLU A 684 -5.11 4.80 -26.58
C GLU A 684 -4.59 4.90 -25.15
N ARG A 685 -3.82 3.89 -24.71
CA ARG A 685 -3.11 3.93 -23.45
C ARG A 685 -1.79 3.17 -23.55
N ASN A 686 -0.68 3.87 -23.33
CA ASN A 686 0.69 3.35 -23.34
C ASN A 686 1.07 2.66 -24.67
N GLY A 687 0.58 3.18 -25.80
CA GLY A 687 0.76 2.64 -27.15
C GLY A 687 -0.28 1.59 -27.56
N THR A 688 -1.02 1.01 -26.62
CA THR A 688 -2.08 0.04 -26.90
C THR A 688 -3.39 0.76 -27.25
N TRP A 689 -3.96 0.42 -28.40
CA TRP A 689 -5.24 0.93 -28.86
C TRP A 689 -6.39 -0.02 -28.51
N TYR A 690 -7.54 0.55 -28.21
CA TYR A 690 -8.81 -0.11 -27.95
C TYR A 690 -9.89 0.61 -28.77
N TYR A 691 -10.98 -0.07 -29.11
CA TYR A 691 -12.21 0.58 -29.58
C TYR A 691 -13.36 0.21 -28.66
N PHE A 692 -14.00 1.20 -28.05
CA PHE A 692 -15.19 0.98 -27.24
C PHE A 692 -16.44 1.08 -28.12
N THR A 693 -17.28 0.03 -28.10
CA THR A 693 -18.48 -0.07 -28.95
C THR A 693 -19.64 0.78 -28.41
N LYS A 694 -20.85 0.59 -28.96
CA LYS A 694 -22.06 1.31 -28.54
C LYS A 694 -22.54 0.99 -27.12
N ASP A 695 -22.23 -0.21 -26.60
CA ASP A 695 -22.61 -0.67 -25.25
C ASP A 695 -21.53 -0.38 -24.19
N GLY A 696 -20.48 0.35 -24.56
CA GLY A 696 -19.35 0.69 -23.69
C GLY A 696 -18.31 -0.41 -23.51
N THR A 697 -18.51 -1.61 -24.08
CA THR A 697 -17.49 -2.67 -24.06
C THR A 697 -16.36 -2.40 -25.04
N ALA A 698 -15.15 -2.88 -24.76
CA ALA A 698 -14.09 -2.97 -25.75
C ALA A 698 -14.47 -4.01 -26.82
N ALA A 699 -14.21 -3.70 -28.08
CA ALA A 699 -14.32 -4.63 -29.19
C ALA A 699 -13.31 -5.79 -29.03
N THR A 700 -13.72 -6.99 -29.43
CA THR A 700 -12.83 -8.15 -29.64
C THR A 700 -13.16 -8.83 -30.98
N GLY A 701 -12.23 -9.64 -31.50
CA GLY A 701 -12.37 -10.28 -32.81
C GLY A 701 -12.19 -9.31 -34.00
N GLU A 702 -12.63 -9.75 -35.18
CA GLU A 702 -12.61 -8.96 -36.42
C GLU A 702 -13.79 -8.00 -36.46
N VAL A 703 -13.53 -6.70 -36.59
CA VAL A 703 -14.55 -5.64 -36.58
C VAL A 703 -14.28 -4.62 -37.69
N GLU A 704 -15.30 -4.28 -38.46
CA GLU A 704 -15.22 -3.21 -39.46
C GLU A 704 -15.61 -1.86 -38.83
N ILE A 705 -14.68 -0.91 -38.82
CA ILE A 705 -14.83 0.41 -38.19
C ILE A 705 -14.42 1.47 -39.22
N ASN A 706 -15.33 2.40 -39.52
CA ASN A 706 -15.15 3.44 -40.56
C ASN A 706 -14.75 2.88 -41.95
N GLY A 707 -15.13 1.63 -42.25
CA GLY A 707 -14.79 0.91 -43.49
C GLY A 707 -13.44 0.17 -43.45
N GLN A 708 -12.63 0.34 -42.41
CA GLN A 708 -11.40 -0.42 -42.21
C GLN A 708 -11.70 -1.72 -41.44
N LYS A 709 -11.16 -2.84 -41.88
CA LYS A 709 -11.28 -4.13 -41.18
C LYS A 709 -10.15 -4.30 -40.21
N LEU A 710 -10.45 -4.18 -38.92
CA LEU A 710 -9.49 -4.23 -37.81
C LEU A 710 -9.67 -5.54 -37.02
N TYR A 711 -8.72 -5.84 -36.14
CA TYR A 711 -8.84 -6.95 -35.19
C TYR A 711 -8.46 -6.51 -33.78
N PHE A 712 -9.15 -7.05 -32.78
CA PHE A 712 -8.91 -6.78 -31.36
C PHE A 712 -8.81 -8.10 -30.58
N ASP A 713 -7.74 -8.26 -29.79
CA ASP A 713 -7.34 -9.49 -29.10
C ASP A 713 -8.34 -9.90 -28.01
N ASN A 714 -8.62 -11.20 -27.87
CA ASN A 714 -9.50 -11.69 -26.81
C ASN A 714 -8.76 -11.88 -25.48
N PRO A 715 -9.48 -11.85 -24.34
CA PRO A 715 -10.73 -11.14 -24.09
C PRO A 715 -10.53 -9.63 -23.85
N TRP A 716 -9.30 -9.12 -24.00
CA TRP A 716 -8.89 -7.82 -23.44
C TRP A 716 -9.13 -6.60 -24.34
N GLY A 717 -9.37 -6.81 -25.64
CA GLY A 717 -9.72 -5.76 -26.61
C GLY A 717 -8.55 -4.90 -27.09
N PHE A 718 -7.31 -5.42 -27.05
CA PHE A 718 -6.13 -4.75 -27.60
C PHE A 718 -6.15 -4.82 -29.14
N GLN A 719 -5.95 -3.72 -29.86
CA GLN A 719 -5.90 -3.77 -31.33
C GLN A 719 -4.67 -4.54 -31.81
N THR A 720 -4.84 -5.60 -32.60
CA THR A 720 -3.73 -6.23 -33.33
C THR A 720 -3.21 -5.26 -34.39
N LYS A 721 -1.90 -5.02 -34.40
CA LYS A 721 -1.18 -4.23 -35.42
C LYS A 721 0.18 -4.87 -35.72
N GLY A 722 0.59 -4.88 -36.99
CA GLY A 722 1.93 -5.26 -37.45
C GLY A 722 2.28 -6.76 -37.40
N ARG A 723 1.27 -7.62 -37.28
CA ARG A 723 1.42 -9.07 -37.08
C ARG A 723 0.20 -9.86 -37.59
N VAL A 724 0.31 -11.18 -37.53
CA VAL A 724 -0.82 -12.10 -37.69
C VAL A 724 -1.63 -12.16 -36.38
N ALA A 725 -2.96 -12.15 -36.47
CA ALA A 725 -3.89 -12.31 -35.34
C ALA A 725 -4.33 -13.78 -35.12
N GLU A 726 -5.07 -14.03 -34.04
CA GLU A 726 -5.67 -15.34 -33.70
C GLU A 726 -6.52 -15.94 -34.84
N ASN A 727 -7.15 -15.11 -35.66
CA ASN A 727 -7.92 -15.55 -36.84
C ASN A 727 -7.04 -15.96 -38.05
N GLY A 728 -5.71 -15.96 -37.92
CA GLY A 728 -4.75 -16.32 -38.97
C GLY A 728 -4.53 -15.26 -40.05
N LYS A 729 -5.07 -14.05 -39.91
CA LYS A 729 -4.90 -12.95 -40.87
C LYS A 729 -3.92 -11.88 -40.39
N PHE A 730 -3.28 -11.18 -41.32
CA PHE A 730 -2.29 -10.12 -41.04
C PHE A 730 -2.91 -8.72 -41.05
N TYR A 731 -2.59 -7.90 -40.04
CA TYR A 731 -3.05 -6.52 -39.91
C TYR A 731 -1.88 -5.55 -39.88
N ASP A 732 -2.04 -4.42 -40.57
CA ASP A 732 -0.98 -3.43 -40.79
C ASP A 732 -0.40 -2.84 -39.50
N LYS A 733 0.88 -2.43 -39.50
CA LYS A 733 1.54 -1.88 -38.31
C LYS A 733 1.08 -0.47 -37.95
N ASP A 734 0.73 0.35 -38.93
CA ASP A 734 0.43 1.77 -38.75
C ASP A 734 -1.08 2.00 -38.63
N SER A 735 -1.90 1.35 -39.46
CA SER A 735 -3.37 1.45 -39.37
C SER A 735 -4.03 0.35 -38.52
N GLY A 736 -3.45 -0.85 -38.47
CA GLY A 736 -4.12 -2.04 -37.92
C GLY A 736 -5.19 -2.63 -38.85
N GLU A 737 -5.17 -2.28 -40.14
CA GLU A 737 -6.12 -2.73 -41.15
C GLU A 737 -5.67 -4.05 -41.81
N LEU A 738 -6.63 -4.92 -42.13
CA LEU A 738 -6.43 -6.21 -42.79
C LEU A 738 -5.70 -6.05 -44.14
N VAL A 739 -4.56 -6.71 -44.29
CA VAL A 739 -3.75 -6.66 -45.53
C VAL A 739 -3.95 -7.92 -46.36
N THR A 740 -4.11 -7.77 -47.68
CA THR A 740 -4.35 -8.88 -48.64
C THR A 740 -3.55 -8.71 -49.94
N ASN A 741 -3.32 -9.81 -50.67
CA ASN A 741 -2.76 -9.85 -52.03
C ASN A 741 -1.43 -9.07 -52.22
N THR A 742 -0.54 -9.09 -51.24
CA THR A 742 0.68 -8.26 -51.26
C THR A 742 1.75 -8.78 -50.30
N PHE A 743 2.98 -8.30 -50.47
CA PHE A 743 4.03 -8.48 -49.47
C PHE A 743 3.87 -7.51 -48.29
N ARG A 744 4.08 -8.00 -47.07
CA ARG A 744 4.31 -7.17 -45.88
C ARG A 744 5.46 -7.69 -45.05
N GLU A 745 6.16 -6.74 -44.44
CA GLU A 745 7.03 -7.00 -43.31
C GLU A 745 6.18 -7.01 -42.02
N GLY A 746 6.49 -7.89 -41.08
CA GLY A 746 5.83 -7.95 -39.77
C GLY A 746 6.69 -8.58 -38.69
N LEU A 747 6.21 -8.53 -37.46
CA LEU A 747 6.90 -9.14 -36.31
C LEU A 747 6.35 -10.53 -36.02
N THR A 748 7.17 -11.56 -36.29
CA THR A 748 6.90 -12.93 -35.83
C THR A 748 7.33 -13.05 -34.39
N SER A 749 6.42 -13.43 -33.49
CA SER A 749 6.81 -13.81 -32.13
C SER A 749 7.43 -15.20 -32.14
N VAL A 750 8.68 -15.32 -31.70
CA VAL A 750 9.46 -16.57 -31.77
C VAL A 750 9.39 -17.32 -30.43
N GLY A 751 9.36 -16.59 -29.33
CA GLY A 751 9.20 -17.18 -28.01
C GLY A 751 9.48 -16.19 -26.90
N SER A 752 9.49 -16.68 -25.67
CA SER A 752 9.83 -15.88 -24.49
C SER A 752 11.07 -16.39 -23.77
N THR A 753 11.87 -15.47 -23.24
CA THR A 753 13.02 -15.78 -22.38
C THR A 753 12.57 -16.28 -21.01
N ILE A 754 13.50 -16.78 -20.19
CA ILE A 754 13.23 -17.16 -18.79
C ILE A 754 12.72 -15.99 -17.93
N TYR A 755 12.96 -14.74 -18.35
CA TYR A 755 12.47 -13.53 -17.68
C TYR A 755 11.08 -13.09 -18.18
N GLY A 756 10.46 -13.81 -19.11
CA GLY A 756 9.16 -13.50 -19.69
C GLY A 756 9.19 -12.46 -20.81
N GLU A 757 10.37 -12.15 -21.35
CA GLU A 757 10.54 -11.19 -22.43
C GLU A 757 10.32 -11.87 -23.78
N THR A 758 9.39 -11.36 -24.58
CA THR A 758 9.09 -11.92 -25.90
C THR A 758 10.10 -11.44 -26.95
N ILE A 759 10.73 -12.39 -27.62
CA ILE A 759 11.64 -12.18 -28.75
C ILE A 759 10.85 -12.24 -30.07
N TYR A 760 11.15 -11.30 -30.97
CA TYR A 760 10.52 -11.21 -32.28
C TYR A 760 11.54 -11.28 -33.41
N ALA A 761 11.22 -12.00 -34.48
CA ALA A 761 11.89 -11.92 -35.76
C ALA A 761 11.14 -10.94 -36.68
N LYS A 762 11.90 -10.26 -37.55
CA LYS A 762 11.39 -9.27 -38.50
C LYS A 762 11.30 -9.90 -39.89
N ASP A 763 10.14 -10.46 -40.20
CA ASP A 763 9.93 -11.36 -41.33
C ASP A 763 9.07 -10.75 -42.44
N TRP A 764 9.25 -11.27 -43.65
CA TRP A 764 8.43 -10.93 -44.81
C TRP A 764 7.38 -12.01 -45.06
N TYR A 765 6.16 -11.59 -45.34
CA TYR A 765 5.01 -12.44 -45.63
C TYR A 765 4.43 -12.07 -46.99
N TYR A 766 3.97 -13.05 -47.76
CA TYR A 766 3.01 -12.78 -48.84
C TYR A 766 1.61 -13.18 -48.37
N LEU A 767 0.67 -12.25 -48.44
CA LEU A 767 -0.70 -12.44 -47.96
C LEU A 767 -1.63 -12.80 -49.12
N ASP A 768 -2.44 -13.84 -48.92
CA ASP A 768 -3.48 -14.24 -49.86
C ASP A 768 -4.64 -13.22 -49.93
N ARG A 769 -5.67 -13.53 -50.72
CA ARG A 769 -6.86 -12.68 -50.89
C ARG A 769 -7.77 -12.61 -49.66
N GLU A 770 -7.63 -13.54 -48.71
CA GLU A 770 -8.29 -13.54 -47.42
C GLU A 770 -7.44 -12.89 -46.30
N GLY A 771 -6.18 -12.54 -46.60
CA GLY A 771 -5.22 -11.88 -45.72
C GLY A 771 -4.34 -12.82 -44.90
N ARG A 772 -4.23 -14.09 -45.28
CA ARG A 772 -3.45 -15.12 -44.59
C ARG A 772 -2.08 -15.31 -45.24
N PRO A 773 -1.00 -15.59 -44.49
CA PRO A 773 0.30 -15.94 -45.06
C PRO A 773 0.27 -17.19 -45.96
N LEU A 774 0.93 -17.11 -47.12
CA LEU A 774 1.29 -18.28 -47.92
C LEU A 774 2.36 -19.15 -47.22
N LYS A 775 2.44 -20.42 -47.60
CA LYS A 775 3.31 -21.44 -46.97
C LYS A 775 3.89 -22.39 -48.03
N GLY A 776 5.04 -22.99 -47.73
CA GLY A 776 5.75 -23.93 -48.61
C GLY A 776 6.36 -23.27 -49.84
N PRO A 777 6.78 -24.08 -50.84
CA PRO A 777 7.27 -23.57 -52.12
C PRO A 777 6.13 -22.93 -52.92
N GLN A 778 6.38 -21.75 -53.49
CA GLN A 778 5.43 -20.94 -54.22
C GLN A 778 6.05 -20.41 -55.52
N THR A 779 5.21 -19.97 -56.46
CA THR A 779 5.64 -19.23 -57.65
C THR A 779 4.75 -18.01 -57.82
N LEU A 780 5.33 -16.82 -57.61
CA LEU A 780 4.66 -15.53 -57.65
C LEU A 780 5.27 -14.72 -58.79
N ASP A 781 4.45 -14.30 -59.76
CA ASP A 781 4.88 -13.58 -60.97
C ASP A 781 6.13 -14.22 -61.65
N TYR A 782 6.07 -15.54 -61.84
CA TYR A 782 7.13 -16.41 -62.37
C TYR A 782 8.40 -16.55 -61.51
N VAL A 783 8.49 -15.87 -60.35
CA VAL A 783 9.58 -16.02 -59.39
C VAL A 783 9.27 -17.18 -58.43
N LYS A 784 10.15 -18.19 -58.39
CA LYS A 784 10.11 -19.26 -57.38
C LYS A 784 10.55 -18.72 -56.01
N MET A 785 9.77 -19.00 -54.98
CA MET A 785 10.00 -18.57 -53.59
C MET A 785 9.65 -19.71 -52.62
N TYR A 786 10.08 -19.61 -51.36
CA TYR A 786 9.64 -20.50 -50.28
C TYR A 786 9.16 -19.67 -49.09
N PHE A 787 8.12 -20.15 -48.41
CA PHE A 787 7.63 -19.61 -47.14
C PHE A 787 7.61 -20.73 -46.08
N PHE A 788 8.18 -20.48 -44.90
CA PHE A 788 8.21 -21.40 -43.77
C PHE A 788 6.78 -21.79 -43.30
N PRO A 789 6.63 -22.83 -42.46
CA PRO A 789 5.30 -23.27 -41.97
C PRO A 789 4.52 -22.21 -41.18
N ASN A 790 5.20 -21.21 -40.60
CA ASN A 790 4.57 -20.02 -39.99
C ASN A 790 4.17 -18.93 -41.02
N GLY A 791 4.63 -19.05 -42.26
CA GLY A 791 4.39 -18.13 -43.38
C GLY A 791 5.50 -17.11 -43.67
N ALA A 792 6.60 -17.10 -42.90
CA ALA A 792 7.74 -16.22 -43.15
C ALA A 792 8.49 -16.61 -44.43
N GLN A 793 8.84 -15.64 -45.28
CA GLN A 793 9.59 -15.85 -46.52
C GLN A 793 11.02 -16.30 -46.19
N VAL A 794 11.51 -17.35 -46.86
CA VAL A 794 12.91 -17.74 -46.77
C VAL A 794 13.76 -16.71 -47.51
N LYS A 795 14.71 -16.10 -46.80
CA LYS A 795 15.65 -15.11 -47.36
C LYS A 795 17.04 -15.31 -46.77
N GLY A 796 18.05 -15.31 -47.62
CA GLY A 796 19.46 -15.36 -47.24
C GLY A 796 19.89 -16.72 -46.65
N ARG A 797 19.19 -17.80 -46.96
CA ARG A 797 19.46 -19.13 -46.40
C ARG A 797 18.85 -20.23 -47.26
N PHE A 798 19.20 -21.47 -46.94
CA PHE A 798 18.55 -22.66 -47.49
C PHE A 798 17.16 -22.87 -46.86
N ALA A 799 16.18 -23.29 -47.66
CA ALA A 799 14.85 -23.70 -47.22
C ALA A 799 14.82 -25.21 -46.88
N PRO A 800 13.73 -25.70 -46.24
CA PRO A 800 13.54 -27.14 -45.98
C PRO A 800 13.46 -28.04 -47.23
N ASP A 801 13.34 -27.48 -48.43
CA ASP A 801 13.45 -28.23 -49.70
C ASP A 801 14.89 -28.33 -50.24
N GLY A 802 15.88 -27.88 -49.46
CA GLY A 802 17.31 -27.96 -49.80
C GLY A 802 17.85 -26.84 -50.68
N HIS A 803 17.00 -25.93 -51.19
CA HIS A 803 17.39 -24.88 -52.14
C HIS A 803 17.69 -23.55 -51.44
N TYR A 804 18.58 -22.72 -52.00
CA TYR A 804 18.92 -21.40 -51.45
C TYR A 804 18.04 -20.28 -52.01
N TYR A 805 17.56 -19.40 -51.12
CA TYR A 805 16.75 -18.24 -51.47
C TYR A 805 17.46 -16.92 -51.16
N ASP A 806 17.46 -16.00 -52.13
CA ASP A 806 18.19 -14.73 -52.09
C ASP A 806 17.85 -13.85 -50.87
N LYS A 807 18.83 -13.10 -50.38
CA LYS A 807 18.70 -12.32 -49.14
C LYS A 807 17.85 -11.05 -49.29
N ASP A 808 17.84 -10.41 -50.45
CA ASP A 808 17.08 -9.18 -50.67
C ASP A 808 15.67 -9.49 -51.22
N THR A 809 15.58 -10.40 -52.18
CA THR A 809 14.34 -10.72 -52.90
C THR A 809 13.61 -11.94 -52.37
N GLY A 810 14.30 -12.93 -51.79
CA GLY A 810 13.73 -14.24 -51.46
C GLY A 810 13.38 -15.09 -52.68
N ALA A 811 14.00 -14.82 -53.84
CA ALA A 811 13.91 -15.64 -55.04
C ALA A 811 14.89 -16.83 -55.00
N LEU A 812 14.54 -17.95 -55.63
CA LEU A 812 15.45 -19.09 -55.81
C LEU A 812 16.74 -18.67 -56.54
N VAL A 813 17.90 -19.09 -56.02
CA VAL A 813 19.22 -18.85 -56.64
C VAL A 813 19.74 -20.12 -57.33
N THR A 814 20.36 -19.98 -58.50
CA THR A 814 21.01 -21.05 -59.25
C THR A 814 22.33 -20.58 -59.87
N ASN A 815 23.24 -21.51 -60.17
CA ASN A 815 24.58 -21.32 -60.76
C ASN A 815 25.44 -20.23 -60.09
N ARG A 816 25.46 -20.17 -58.75
CA ARG A 816 26.13 -19.10 -57.99
C ARG A 816 26.69 -19.55 -56.65
N TYR A 817 27.71 -18.84 -56.21
CA TYR A 817 28.10 -18.80 -54.80
C TYR A 817 27.05 -18.11 -53.95
N VAL A 818 26.76 -18.67 -52.78
CA VAL A 818 25.83 -18.16 -51.76
C VAL A 818 26.44 -18.36 -50.37
N HIS A 819 25.96 -17.62 -49.37
CA HIS A 819 26.35 -17.80 -47.95
C HIS A 819 25.12 -17.61 -47.06
N ILE A 820 25.10 -18.25 -45.89
CA ILE A 820 23.96 -18.17 -44.98
C ILE A 820 24.06 -16.87 -44.17
N TYR A 821 22.98 -16.09 -44.16
CA TYR A 821 22.86 -14.87 -43.37
C TYR A 821 22.29 -15.19 -42.00
N ASN A 822 22.80 -14.57 -40.95
CA ASN A 822 22.21 -14.69 -39.62
C ASN A 822 20.81 -14.04 -39.54
N TRP A 823 19.98 -14.61 -38.67
CA TRP A 823 18.67 -14.08 -38.34
C TRP A 823 18.80 -12.74 -37.61
N LYS A 824 17.75 -11.90 -37.69
CA LYS A 824 17.71 -10.61 -36.99
C LYS A 824 16.51 -10.57 -36.07
N PHE A 825 16.80 -10.50 -34.78
CA PHE A 825 15.81 -10.49 -33.72
C PHE A 825 15.77 -9.14 -33.02
N GLN A 826 14.61 -8.85 -32.43
CA GLN A 826 14.35 -7.61 -31.72
C GLN A 826 13.34 -7.84 -30.59
N ASP A 827 13.30 -6.90 -29.65
CA ASP A 827 12.23 -6.82 -28.66
C ASP A 827 10.94 -6.22 -29.26
N LYS A 828 9.91 -6.08 -28.42
CA LYS A 828 8.62 -5.43 -28.77
C LYS A 828 8.73 -3.92 -29.02
N TYR A 829 9.86 -3.29 -28.72
CA TYR A 829 10.11 -1.85 -28.88
C TYR A 829 10.92 -1.53 -30.15
N GLY A 830 11.53 -2.54 -30.79
CA GLY A 830 12.36 -2.38 -31.98
C GLY A 830 13.87 -2.35 -31.71
N ASN A 831 14.30 -2.61 -30.48
CA ASN A 831 15.73 -2.74 -30.16
C ASN A 831 16.22 -4.10 -30.64
N PRO A 832 17.38 -4.20 -31.33
CA PRO A 832 17.99 -5.49 -31.66
C PRO A 832 18.28 -6.32 -30.40
N VAL A 833 18.07 -7.63 -30.49
CA VAL A 833 18.36 -8.58 -29.40
C VAL A 833 19.31 -9.65 -29.94
N ASP A 834 20.60 -9.33 -29.89
CA ASP A 834 21.67 -10.18 -30.41
C ASP A 834 22.13 -11.26 -29.41
N ASN A 835 21.63 -11.21 -28.17
CA ASN A 835 21.76 -12.29 -27.18
C ASN A 835 20.40 -12.64 -26.55
N PHE A 836 20.10 -13.95 -26.53
CA PHE A 836 18.92 -14.50 -25.85
C PHE A 836 19.02 -16.02 -25.72
N PHE A 837 18.15 -16.58 -24.87
CA PHE A 837 17.75 -17.99 -24.88
C PHE A 837 16.23 -18.07 -24.76
N ILE A 838 15.57 -18.69 -25.74
CA ILE A 838 14.12 -18.89 -25.77
C ILE A 838 13.79 -20.12 -24.91
N GLN A 839 13.34 -19.84 -23.68
CA GLN A 839 12.89 -20.87 -22.75
C GLN A 839 11.50 -21.40 -23.12
N TYR A 840 10.67 -20.58 -23.76
CA TYR A 840 9.30 -20.90 -24.14
C TYR A 840 9.05 -20.55 -25.62
N PRO A 841 9.32 -21.47 -26.56
CA PRO A 841 9.03 -21.27 -27.98
C PRO A 841 7.53 -21.11 -28.24
N HIS A 842 7.13 -20.13 -29.05
CA HIS A 842 5.73 -19.86 -29.37
C HIS A 842 5.23 -20.76 -30.51
N ASN A 843 5.31 -22.08 -30.30
CA ASN A 843 4.99 -23.13 -31.26
C ASN A 843 3.48 -23.28 -31.60
N PHE A 844 2.64 -22.29 -31.28
CA PHE A 844 1.19 -22.34 -31.48
C PHE A 844 0.54 -20.96 -31.58
N ILE A 845 -0.61 -20.92 -32.27
CA ILE A 845 -1.59 -19.82 -32.24
C ILE A 845 -2.92 -20.42 -31.75
N LEU A 846 -3.69 -19.68 -30.96
CA LEU A 846 -5.05 -20.09 -30.59
C LEU A 846 -6.02 -19.81 -31.74
N ASP A 847 -6.84 -20.79 -32.09
CA ASP A 847 -7.99 -20.60 -32.97
C ASP A 847 -9.13 -19.88 -32.23
N PRO A 848 -10.15 -19.35 -32.95
CA PRO A 848 -11.30 -18.67 -32.34
C PRO A 848 -12.21 -19.53 -31.43
N ASN A 849 -11.82 -20.78 -31.15
CA ASN A 849 -12.51 -21.73 -30.26
C ASN A 849 -11.54 -22.29 -29.19
N ASP A 850 -10.46 -21.57 -28.87
CA ASP A 850 -9.38 -21.91 -27.92
C ASP A 850 -8.56 -23.17 -28.26
N ASN A 851 -8.60 -23.68 -29.50
CA ASN A 851 -7.73 -24.79 -29.91
C ASN A 851 -6.33 -24.29 -30.24
N THR A 852 -5.29 -24.95 -29.73
CA THR A 852 -3.91 -24.69 -30.13
C THR A 852 -3.65 -25.21 -31.54
N ILE A 853 -3.59 -24.31 -32.53
CA ILE A 853 -3.06 -24.61 -33.86
C ILE A 853 -1.53 -24.65 -33.75
N PRO A 854 -0.86 -25.79 -34.01
CA PRO A 854 0.60 -25.82 -34.00
C PRO A 854 1.16 -24.94 -35.12
N VAL A 855 2.12 -24.09 -34.76
CA VAL A 855 2.87 -23.24 -35.70
C VAL A 855 4.32 -23.65 -35.57
N ASP A 856 4.82 -24.34 -36.60
CA ASP A 856 6.23 -24.71 -36.64
C ASP A 856 7.09 -23.46 -36.90
N ILE A 857 7.93 -23.18 -35.91
CA ILE A 857 8.92 -22.11 -35.84
C ILE A 857 10.33 -22.68 -35.60
N SER A 858 10.53 -23.99 -35.76
CA SER A 858 11.82 -24.67 -35.48
C SER A 858 12.96 -24.25 -36.42
N HIS A 859 12.65 -23.47 -37.47
CA HIS A 859 13.63 -22.85 -38.36
C HIS A 859 14.30 -21.59 -37.77
N TYR A 860 13.82 -21.03 -36.67
CA TYR A 860 14.56 -20.02 -35.91
C TYR A 860 15.48 -20.68 -34.87
N PRO A 861 16.71 -20.19 -34.68
CA PRO A 861 17.56 -20.58 -33.55
C PRO A 861 16.88 -20.28 -32.21
N LEU A 862 17.02 -21.20 -31.25
CA LEU A 862 16.47 -21.04 -29.90
C LEU A 862 17.35 -20.15 -29.02
N SER A 863 18.61 -19.93 -29.37
CA SER A 863 19.51 -19.00 -28.70
C SER A 863 20.44 -18.28 -29.66
N SER A 864 21.03 -17.18 -29.19
CA SER A 864 22.10 -16.47 -29.93
C SER A 864 23.36 -17.29 -30.19
N LYS A 865 23.53 -18.42 -29.48
CA LYS A 865 24.64 -19.36 -29.68
C LYS A 865 24.38 -20.36 -30.81
N ASP A 866 23.12 -20.48 -31.24
CA ASP A 866 22.69 -21.30 -32.38
C ASP A 866 22.63 -20.48 -33.69
N PHE A 867 23.14 -19.25 -33.68
CA PHE A 867 23.40 -18.48 -34.89
C PHE A 867 24.59 -19.13 -35.63
N ASP A 868 24.45 -19.35 -36.94
CA ASP A 868 25.54 -19.81 -37.81
C ASP A 868 26.61 -18.71 -37.86
N CYS A 869 27.56 -18.77 -36.93
CA CYS A 869 28.59 -17.74 -36.70
C CYS A 869 29.81 -17.87 -37.61
N GLU A 870 29.72 -18.71 -38.64
CA GLU A 870 30.76 -18.94 -39.65
C GLU A 870 30.21 -18.58 -41.04
N ASP A 871 30.87 -17.64 -41.74
CA ASP A 871 30.55 -17.20 -43.11
C ASP A 871 30.86 -18.32 -44.13
N TYR A 872 30.09 -19.41 -44.07
CA TYR A 872 30.23 -20.54 -44.99
C TYR A 872 29.74 -20.17 -46.38
N PHE A 873 30.64 -20.31 -47.34
CA PHE A 873 30.33 -20.23 -48.76
C PHE A 873 29.83 -21.60 -49.23
N TYR A 874 28.77 -21.59 -50.04
CA TYR A 874 28.23 -22.74 -50.75
C TYR A 874 28.16 -22.38 -52.23
N TYR A 875 28.11 -23.37 -53.12
CA TYR A 875 27.75 -23.14 -54.53
C TYR A 875 26.51 -23.96 -54.86
N VAL A 876 25.54 -23.32 -55.53
CA VAL A 876 24.30 -23.96 -56.00
C VAL A 876 24.31 -24.09 -57.53
N ASP A 877 23.88 -25.24 -58.01
CA ASP A 877 23.92 -25.63 -59.43
C ASP A 877 22.81 -24.99 -60.28
N VAL A 878 22.62 -25.46 -61.51
CA VAL A 878 21.59 -24.96 -62.45
C VAL A 878 20.15 -25.20 -61.98
N ASN A 879 19.92 -26.20 -61.12
CA ASN A 879 18.62 -26.51 -60.53
C ASN A 879 18.40 -25.71 -59.23
N GLY A 880 19.47 -25.44 -58.50
CA GLY A 880 19.51 -24.82 -57.17
C GLY A 880 20.03 -25.75 -56.07
N ASP A 881 20.48 -26.96 -56.44
CA ASP A 881 21.01 -27.97 -55.54
C ASP A 881 22.44 -27.62 -55.10
N LYS A 882 22.79 -27.99 -53.86
CA LYS A 882 24.16 -27.82 -53.33
C LYS A 882 25.14 -28.74 -54.04
N VAL A 883 26.27 -28.21 -54.52
CA VAL A 883 27.38 -29.05 -54.98
C VAL A 883 28.22 -29.59 -53.80
N THR A 884 28.87 -30.73 -53.99
CA THR A 884 29.75 -31.38 -52.99
C THR A 884 30.97 -31.99 -53.68
N GLY A 885 32.01 -32.33 -52.91
CA GLY A 885 33.27 -32.88 -53.41
C GLY A 885 34.19 -31.85 -54.07
N GLU A 886 35.19 -32.33 -54.81
CA GLU A 886 36.06 -31.49 -55.63
C GLU A 886 35.29 -30.97 -56.86
N GLN A 887 35.38 -29.67 -57.11
CA GLN A 887 34.66 -28.96 -58.16
C GLN A 887 35.59 -27.95 -58.87
N THR A 888 35.23 -27.54 -60.08
CA THR A 888 35.94 -26.48 -60.81
C THR A 888 34.95 -25.40 -61.21
N ILE A 889 34.98 -24.26 -60.52
CA ILE A 889 34.07 -23.13 -60.74
C ILE A 889 34.87 -21.99 -61.36
N ASP A 890 34.45 -21.48 -62.52
CA ASP A 890 35.15 -20.42 -63.28
C ASP A 890 36.64 -20.70 -63.55
N ASN A 891 37.01 -21.98 -63.71
CA ASN A 891 38.37 -22.53 -63.84
C ASN A 891 39.21 -22.53 -62.55
N VAL A 892 38.61 -22.21 -61.39
CA VAL A 892 39.22 -22.33 -60.08
C VAL A 892 38.88 -23.70 -59.47
N PRO A 893 39.87 -24.56 -59.16
CA PRO A 893 39.63 -25.79 -58.42
C PRO A 893 39.30 -25.46 -56.96
N VAL A 894 38.16 -25.95 -56.48
CA VAL A 894 37.63 -25.74 -55.13
C VAL A 894 37.09 -27.06 -54.57
N TYR A 895 36.86 -27.14 -53.27
CA TYR A 895 36.24 -28.31 -52.64
C TYR A 895 35.08 -27.90 -51.76
N PHE A 896 34.02 -28.72 -51.76
CA PHE A 896 32.87 -28.57 -50.89
C PHE A 896 32.67 -29.85 -50.06
N HIS A 897 32.50 -29.70 -48.75
CA HIS A 897 32.20 -30.78 -47.82
C HIS A 897 30.84 -31.43 -48.12
N SER A 898 30.53 -32.58 -47.50
CA SER A 898 29.30 -33.34 -47.75
C SER A 898 28.00 -32.63 -47.34
N ASP A 899 28.07 -31.52 -46.60
CA ASP A 899 26.94 -30.64 -46.27
C ASP A 899 26.82 -29.42 -47.21
N GLY A 900 27.76 -29.30 -48.16
CA GLY A 900 27.89 -28.25 -49.16
C GLY A 900 28.80 -27.08 -48.79
N LYS A 901 29.41 -27.05 -47.59
CA LYS A 901 30.32 -25.95 -47.18
C LYS A 901 31.61 -25.96 -47.99
N GLN A 902 32.03 -24.83 -48.54
CA GLN A 902 33.31 -24.68 -49.22
C GLN A 902 34.46 -24.82 -48.23
N ALA A 903 35.46 -25.66 -48.54
CA ALA A 903 36.67 -25.76 -47.76
C ALA A 903 37.53 -24.50 -47.92
N LYS A 904 37.86 -23.83 -46.80
CA LYS A 904 38.63 -22.56 -46.79
C LYS A 904 39.59 -22.50 -45.61
N GLY A 905 40.90 -22.47 -45.90
CA GLY A 905 41.95 -22.54 -44.88
C GLY A 905 42.19 -23.96 -44.36
N GLU A 906 41.79 -24.97 -45.13
CA GLU A 906 41.69 -26.36 -44.70
C GLU A 906 42.60 -27.31 -45.48
N LEU A 907 43.07 -28.36 -44.78
CA LEU A 907 43.77 -29.49 -45.36
C LEU A 907 42.77 -30.63 -45.59
N ILE A 908 42.40 -30.86 -46.84
CA ILE A 908 41.46 -31.92 -47.26
C ILE A 908 42.26 -33.09 -47.82
N THR A 909 41.85 -34.33 -47.51
CA THR A 909 42.45 -35.53 -48.12
C THR A 909 41.51 -36.10 -49.19
N VAL A 910 41.98 -36.17 -50.43
CA VAL A 910 41.25 -36.75 -51.58
C VAL A 910 42.12 -37.87 -52.16
N ASP A 911 41.56 -39.07 -52.35
CA ASP A 911 42.27 -40.26 -52.86
C ASP A 911 43.64 -40.56 -52.22
N GLY A 912 43.76 -40.25 -50.92
CA GLY A 912 44.98 -40.44 -50.14
C GLY A 912 46.05 -39.35 -50.31
N LYS A 913 45.78 -38.31 -51.11
CA LYS A 913 46.61 -37.11 -51.24
C LYS A 913 46.05 -35.97 -50.39
N ILE A 914 46.93 -35.16 -49.81
CA ILE A 914 46.55 -33.95 -49.07
C ILE A 914 46.50 -32.76 -50.03
N HIS A 915 45.48 -31.92 -49.92
CA HIS A 915 45.30 -30.68 -50.67
C HIS A 915 44.98 -29.54 -49.69
N TYR A 916 45.50 -28.33 -49.95
CA TYR A 916 45.15 -27.14 -49.18
C TYR A 916 44.33 -26.16 -50.01
N TYR A 917 43.24 -25.68 -49.43
CA TYR A 917 42.35 -24.69 -50.03
C TYR A 917 42.53 -23.34 -49.31
N ASP A 918 42.82 -22.28 -50.05
CA ASP A 918 43.16 -20.96 -49.49
C ASP A 918 42.05 -20.40 -48.58
N ALA A 919 42.44 -19.75 -47.48
CA ALA A 919 41.53 -19.17 -46.50
C ALA A 919 40.65 -18.05 -47.08
N ASN A 920 41.15 -17.29 -48.04
CA ASN A 920 40.44 -16.13 -48.58
C ASN A 920 39.49 -16.53 -49.73
N SER A 921 39.99 -17.29 -50.69
CA SER A 921 39.32 -17.66 -51.94
C SER A 921 38.71 -19.07 -51.96
N GLY A 922 39.19 -19.99 -51.12
CA GLY A 922 38.84 -21.41 -51.18
C GLY A 922 39.36 -22.14 -52.43
N ALA A 923 40.34 -21.56 -53.13
CA ALA A 923 41.01 -22.19 -54.28
C ALA A 923 42.09 -23.19 -53.81
N ARG A 924 42.23 -24.34 -54.49
CA ARG A 924 43.35 -25.26 -54.24
C ARG A 924 44.67 -24.59 -54.59
N LEU A 925 45.62 -24.58 -53.65
CA LEU A 925 46.97 -24.06 -53.89
C LEU A 925 47.88 -25.13 -54.53
N SER A 926 48.81 -24.66 -55.37
CA SER A 926 49.82 -25.47 -56.06
C SER A 926 51.11 -24.68 -56.26
N ASN A 927 52.24 -25.39 -56.41
CA ASN A 927 53.60 -24.85 -56.53
C ASN A 927 54.01 -23.89 -55.39
N ILE A 928 53.64 -24.19 -54.13
CA ILE A 928 53.86 -23.29 -52.99
C ILE A 928 54.08 -24.04 -51.67
N ASP A 929 54.91 -23.47 -50.80
CA ASP A 929 55.09 -23.91 -49.42
C ASP A 929 54.16 -23.11 -48.49
N ILE A 930 53.36 -23.80 -47.65
CA ILE A 930 52.48 -23.17 -46.65
C ILE A 930 52.74 -23.78 -45.27
N THR A 931 52.97 -22.94 -44.26
CA THR A 931 53.04 -23.37 -42.84
C THR A 931 51.67 -23.26 -42.19
N ILE A 932 51.12 -24.38 -41.71
CA ILE A 932 49.77 -24.52 -41.14
C ILE A 932 49.92 -25.14 -39.75
N LYS A 933 49.43 -24.46 -38.70
CA LYS A 933 49.50 -24.92 -37.30
C LYS A 933 50.90 -25.41 -36.87
N GLY A 934 51.95 -24.77 -37.38
CA GLY A 934 53.35 -25.08 -37.07
C GLY A 934 54.03 -26.13 -37.95
N GLN A 935 53.33 -26.75 -38.91
CA GLN A 935 53.87 -27.71 -39.89
C GLN A 935 53.92 -27.09 -41.29
N THR A 936 55.02 -27.24 -42.02
CA THR A 936 55.16 -26.72 -43.39
C THR A 936 54.93 -27.81 -44.42
N TYR A 937 54.02 -27.56 -45.36
CA TYR A 937 53.69 -28.45 -46.46
C TYR A 937 54.10 -27.83 -47.80
N HIS A 938 54.79 -28.60 -48.63
CA HIS A 938 55.04 -28.28 -50.04
C HIS A 938 53.89 -28.81 -50.90
N PHE A 939 53.22 -27.95 -51.67
CA PHE A 939 52.20 -28.32 -52.64
C PHE A 939 52.78 -28.31 -54.05
N ASP A 940 52.74 -29.46 -54.73
CA ASP A 940 53.27 -29.61 -56.09
C ASP A 940 52.39 -28.94 -57.16
N ALA A 941 52.69 -29.19 -58.45
CA ALA A 941 51.99 -28.57 -59.57
C ALA A 941 50.51 -28.98 -59.71
N ASP A 942 50.12 -30.16 -59.28
CA ASP A 942 48.71 -30.59 -59.24
C ASP A 942 47.99 -30.07 -57.97
N GLY A 943 48.77 -29.63 -56.98
CA GLY A 943 48.35 -29.22 -55.65
C GLY A 943 48.46 -30.34 -54.60
N ASN A 944 49.28 -31.37 -54.84
CA ASN A 944 49.49 -32.47 -53.90
C ASN A 944 50.46 -32.04 -52.78
N GLY A 945 50.03 -32.09 -51.53
CA GLY A 945 50.78 -31.66 -50.35
C GLY A 945 51.67 -32.73 -49.74
N THR A 946 52.94 -32.39 -49.49
CA THR A 946 53.91 -33.21 -48.75
C THR A 946 54.43 -32.43 -47.54
N LEU A 947 54.43 -33.02 -46.35
CA LEU A 947 55.03 -32.41 -45.15
C LEU A 947 56.57 -32.34 -45.30
N ILE A 948 57.16 -31.16 -45.10
CA ILE A 948 58.60 -30.91 -45.29
C ILE A 948 59.34 -30.38 -44.05
N SER A 949 58.64 -29.80 -43.06
CA SER A 949 59.20 -29.42 -41.76
C SER A 949 58.14 -29.40 -40.66
#